data_AF-A0A381I8D7-F1
#
_entry.id   AF-A0A381I8D7-F1
#
_cell.length_a   1.000
_cell.length_b   1.000
_cell.length_c   1.000
_cell.angle_alpha   90.00
_cell.angle_beta   90.00
_cell.angle_gamma   90.00
#
_symmetry.space_group_name_H-M   'P 1'
#
loop_
_entity.id
_entity.type
_entity.pdbx_description
1 polymer ?
#
loop_
_entity_poly.entity_id
_entity_poly.type
_entity_poly.pdbx_seq_one_letter_code
_entity_poly.pdbx_strand_id
1 'polypeptide(L)'
;MQNHNYIKMLNKKVEVLSKELDSRNFKLKTLNEIDFFSKIPNREFMYQYIDDCISKNIHIGIMLLNIDNFKLFNDIYGYLVGENLLITLTQNLLHFIPESKGIVAYLKGEGFLIVLPNVSNKELNNMGATIIESARELKIKLPNEKEIYSNVTFSIGSTIWNGEPNMTTLMLFNQVYSALKKAKSEGKNRYILFDFKDNSFYNKLENDKEFLSEISHVLQTKQIEVFYQPLYNIKNNTIVGCEALARWRHPIKGLLTPDKFIPLFEQFGLITELDLHLFEENCKNIRRWIDNNDVFVPICCNFSRLHFFNPNFPSMLKGITEKYSVSTSNFSIEITENILIENTNTIIQQLAELRSYGFSVSMDDFGSGYSSFGMLQNLPFDIIKIDRIFLSHNLNDFKNTTILYSIINIARALGMLTVCEGVETEQHVEFIKSINCDIAQGYYYAKPMECKEFEKLLSKENNSEKMFIKYSDIGKSLIEKIFDGFFIMQDMKKLRANVTEDIQWFDFYNKTEITSFPKVIEHFEKHIKGKKFSILYKSITPHNTESDSLLISGEAVLSDEASEHQKYSNFYFSANCIISENKLLLAKLHLDLIKTAGYINEFESYSIPKMTNTHLDESNILSQFYSMLPVGIIRYDLFGDMIITYMNEEMFDIIGYTKEQFFGEMGGNLRAIVHPDDLDFVYKKSLDMIDTNKIEPFLYRFIKRDGQIVTVMYTQCNLSAIDGRSIAQGMYVDVNKIKNLTKI
;
A
#
# COMPACT_ATOMS: atom_id res chain seq x y z
N MET A 1 -51.22 -19.76 -25.01
CA MET A 1 -50.31 -19.14 -26.00
C MET A 1 -49.31 -18.15 -25.39
N GLN A 2 -49.68 -17.33 -24.38
CA GLN A 2 -48.78 -16.34 -23.78
C GLN A 2 -47.52 -16.92 -23.08
N ASN A 3 -47.64 -18.04 -22.35
CA ASN A 3 -46.48 -18.68 -21.70
C ASN A 3 -45.45 -19.24 -22.69
N HIS A 4 -45.88 -19.70 -23.87
CA HIS A 4 -44.98 -20.27 -24.86
C HIS A 4 -44.11 -19.19 -25.53
N ASN A 5 -44.67 -18.00 -25.76
CA ASN A 5 -43.93 -16.85 -26.28
C ASN A 5 -42.96 -16.26 -25.25
N TYR A 6 -43.32 -16.27 -23.96
CA TYR A 6 -42.45 -15.80 -22.90
C TYR A 6 -41.22 -16.70 -22.70
N ILE A 7 -41.41 -18.03 -22.69
CA ILE A 7 -40.32 -19.01 -22.61
C ILE A 7 -39.39 -18.90 -23.84
N LYS A 8 -39.96 -18.71 -25.03
CA LYS A 8 -39.17 -18.56 -26.27
C LYS A 8 -38.34 -17.26 -26.26
N MET A 9 -38.86 -16.19 -25.67
CA MET A 9 -38.14 -14.92 -25.48
C MET A 9 -37.01 -15.05 -24.45
N LEU A 10 -37.25 -15.75 -23.33
CA LEU A 10 -36.24 -16.04 -22.31
C LEU A 10 -35.11 -16.90 -22.86
N ASN A 11 -35.42 -17.98 -23.58
CA ASN A 11 -34.40 -18.84 -24.17
C ASN A 11 -33.53 -18.08 -25.18
N LYS A 12 -34.14 -17.22 -26.00
CA LYS A 12 -33.39 -16.37 -26.94
C LYS A 12 -32.49 -15.35 -26.22
N LYS A 13 -32.93 -14.84 -25.06
CA LYS A 13 -32.15 -13.91 -24.23
C LYS A 13 -30.98 -14.62 -23.54
N VAL A 14 -31.17 -15.85 -23.07
CA VAL A 14 -30.10 -16.71 -22.52
C VAL A 14 -29.06 -17.05 -23.59
N GLU A 15 -29.50 -17.35 -24.81
CA GLU A 15 -28.61 -17.70 -25.92
C GLU A 15 -27.73 -16.51 -26.36
N VAL A 16 -28.29 -15.29 -26.35
CA VAL A 16 -27.56 -14.04 -26.61
C VAL A 16 -26.55 -13.76 -25.49
N LEU A 17 -26.97 -13.88 -24.22
CA LEU A 17 -26.09 -13.69 -23.07
C LEU A 17 -24.95 -14.70 -23.03
N SER A 18 -25.19 -15.97 -23.37
CA SER A 18 -24.14 -17.00 -23.46
C SER A 18 -23.09 -16.64 -24.51
N LYS A 19 -23.52 -16.20 -25.71
CA LYS A 19 -22.60 -15.76 -26.77
C LYS A 19 -21.81 -14.51 -26.38
N GLU A 20 -22.41 -13.58 -25.65
CA GLU A 20 -21.71 -12.41 -25.11
C GLU A 20 -20.70 -12.80 -24.04
N LEU A 21 -21.03 -13.76 -23.17
CA LEU A 21 -20.14 -14.30 -22.13
C LEU A 21 -18.95 -15.04 -22.74
N ASP A 22 -19.18 -15.87 -23.76
CA ASP A 22 -18.13 -16.59 -24.49
C ASP A 22 -17.21 -15.62 -25.25
N SER A 23 -17.77 -14.59 -25.89
CA SER A 23 -17.00 -13.53 -26.55
C SER A 23 -16.16 -12.72 -25.56
N ARG A 24 -16.71 -12.42 -24.37
CA ARG A 24 -16.00 -11.69 -23.31
C ARG A 24 -14.91 -12.55 -22.67
N ASN A 25 -15.16 -13.84 -22.44
CA ASN A 25 -14.17 -14.81 -21.95
C ASN A 25 -13.06 -15.04 -22.98
N PHE A 26 -13.39 -15.13 -24.26
CA PHE A 26 -12.41 -15.20 -25.33
C PHE A 26 -11.53 -13.95 -25.35
N LYS A 27 -12.14 -12.76 -25.28
CA LYS A 27 -11.42 -11.48 -25.24
C LYS A 27 -10.54 -11.33 -23.98
N LEU A 28 -11.02 -11.79 -22.81
CA LEU A 28 -10.25 -11.84 -21.56
C LEU A 28 -9.06 -12.81 -21.67
N LYS A 29 -9.26 -13.97 -22.31
CA LYS A 29 -8.19 -14.93 -22.57
C LYS A 29 -7.13 -14.35 -23.52
N THR A 30 -7.56 -13.69 -24.59
CA THR A 30 -6.65 -12.98 -25.52
C THR A 30 -5.88 -11.84 -24.85
N LEU A 31 -6.51 -11.10 -23.91
CA LEU A 31 -5.88 -10.04 -23.12
C LEU A 31 -4.91 -10.58 -22.05
N ASN A 32 -5.15 -11.79 -21.54
CA ASN A 32 -4.27 -12.46 -20.58
C ASN A 32 -3.07 -13.16 -21.23
N GLU A 33 -3.05 -13.33 -22.56
CA GLU A 33 -1.97 -14.01 -23.28
C GLU A 33 -1.10 -13.04 -24.09
N ILE A 34 -1.55 -11.81 -24.33
CA ILE A 34 -0.92 -10.81 -25.22
C ILE A 34 -0.73 -9.47 -24.50
N ASP A 35 0.46 -8.87 -24.62
CA ASP A 35 0.73 -7.52 -24.13
C ASP A 35 -0.01 -6.45 -24.97
N PHE A 36 -0.70 -5.54 -24.27
CA PHE A 36 -1.60 -4.55 -24.87
C PHE A 36 -0.91 -3.58 -25.84
N PHE A 37 0.34 -3.22 -25.57
CA PHE A 37 1.07 -2.19 -26.33
C PHE A 37 1.83 -2.80 -27.51
N SER A 38 2.52 -3.91 -27.29
CA SER A 38 3.36 -4.58 -28.29
C SER A 38 2.59 -5.59 -29.15
N LYS A 39 1.38 -5.99 -28.74
CA LYS A 39 0.53 -7.00 -29.42
C LYS A 39 1.21 -8.36 -29.61
N ILE A 40 2.23 -8.66 -28.81
CA ILE A 40 2.91 -9.96 -28.76
C ILE A 40 2.65 -10.65 -27.43
N PRO A 41 2.94 -11.96 -27.30
CA PRO A 41 2.75 -12.67 -26.04
C PRO A 41 3.32 -11.97 -24.80
N ASN A 42 2.66 -12.17 -23.66
CA ASN A 42 3.12 -11.66 -22.37
C ASN A 42 3.89 -12.73 -21.58
N ARG A 43 4.26 -12.44 -20.32
CA ARG A 43 5.00 -13.36 -19.46
C ARG A 43 4.26 -14.69 -19.25
N GLU A 44 2.98 -14.63 -18.89
CA GLU A 44 2.21 -15.82 -18.50
C GLU A 44 2.16 -16.84 -19.63
N PHE A 45 1.90 -16.37 -20.86
CA PHE A 45 1.95 -17.20 -22.05
C PHE A 45 3.34 -17.82 -22.25
N MET A 46 4.40 -17.01 -22.14
CA MET A 46 5.75 -17.49 -22.42
C MET A 46 6.22 -18.52 -21.38
N TYR A 47 5.85 -18.36 -20.11
CA TYR A 47 6.19 -19.31 -19.06
C TYR A 47 5.47 -20.64 -19.26
N GLN A 48 4.18 -20.60 -19.59
CA GLN A 48 3.42 -21.79 -19.96
C GLN A 48 4.03 -22.49 -21.18
N TYR A 49 4.48 -21.73 -22.19
CA TYR A 49 5.13 -22.30 -23.36
C TYR A 49 6.46 -23.00 -23.03
N ILE A 50 7.24 -22.45 -22.10
CA ILE A 50 8.49 -23.08 -21.63
C ILE A 50 8.16 -24.36 -20.83
N ASP A 51 7.18 -24.33 -19.93
CA ASP A 51 6.73 -25.52 -19.19
C ASP A 51 6.24 -26.63 -20.15
N ASP A 52 5.52 -26.25 -21.21
CA ASP A 52 5.10 -27.15 -22.28
C ASP A 52 6.28 -27.76 -23.03
N CYS A 53 7.31 -26.98 -23.32
CA CYS A 53 8.54 -27.48 -23.95
C CYS A 53 9.28 -28.44 -23.01
N ILE A 54 9.36 -28.11 -21.72
CA ILE A 54 10.00 -28.95 -20.69
C ILE A 54 9.27 -30.29 -20.57
N SER A 55 7.95 -30.27 -20.41
CA SER A 55 7.14 -31.48 -20.26
C SER A 55 7.17 -32.39 -21.49
N LYS A 56 7.30 -31.82 -22.69
CA LYS A 56 7.44 -32.55 -23.96
C LYS A 56 8.89 -32.89 -24.32
N ASN A 57 9.85 -32.53 -23.46
CA ASN A 57 11.28 -32.70 -23.67
C ASN A 57 11.79 -32.12 -25.00
N ILE A 58 11.28 -30.94 -25.38
CA ILE A 58 11.69 -30.19 -26.56
C ILE A 58 12.87 -29.30 -26.19
N HIS A 59 14.01 -29.45 -26.87
CA HIS A 59 15.17 -28.59 -26.64
C HIS A 59 14.83 -27.15 -26.99
N ILE A 60 15.25 -26.18 -26.17
CA ILE A 60 14.94 -24.77 -26.38
C ILE A 60 16.16 -23.88 -26.10
N GLY A 61 16.31 -22.84 -26.91
CA GLY A 61 17.17 -21.70 -26.60
C GLY A 61 16.33 -20.52 -26.16
N ILE A 62 16.77 -19.82 -25.12
CA ILE A 62 16.03 -18.71 -24.51
C ILE A 62 16.93 -17.49 -24.51
N MET A 63 16.41 -16.33 -24.90
CA MET A 63 17.12 -15.04 -24.82
C MET A 63 16.25 -13.99 -24.12
N LEU A 64 16.86 -13.20 -23.23
CA LEU A 64 16.25 -12.02 -22.65
C LEU A 64 17.02 -10.79 -23.11
N LEU A 65 16.34 -9.95 -23.88
CA LEU A 65 16.86 -8.71 -24.41
C LEU A 65 16.37 -7.52 -23.61
N ASN A 66 17.27 -6.60 -23.26
CA ASN A 66 16.91 -5.35 -22.62
C ASN A 66 17.50 -4.15 -23.40
N ILE A 67 16.71 -3.07 -23.50
CA ILE A 67 17.16 -1.80 -24.06
C ILE A 67 18.00 -1.06 -23.01
N ASP A 68 19.28 -0.84 -23.33
CA ASP A 68 20.19 -0.16 -22.44
C ASP A 68 19.83 1.32 -22.30
N ASN A 69 19.82 1.79 -21.04
CA ASN A 69 19.51 3.19 -20.69
C ASN A 69 18.14 3.69 -21.20
N PHE A 70 17.14 2.80 -21.32
CA PHE A 70 15.81 3.17 -21.80
C PHE A 70 15.13 4.29 -20.97
N LYS A 71 15.39 4.36 -19.67
CA LYS A 71 14.94 5.48 -18.81
C LYS A 71 15.47 6.82 -19.30
N LEU A 72 16.79 6.91 -19.50
CA LEU A 72 17.44 8.12 -19.99
C LEU A 72 16.91 8.50 -21.38
N PHE A 73 16.63 7.51 -22.23
CA PHE A 73 15.99 7.75 -23.52
C PHE A 73 14.59 8.37 -23.35
N ASN A 74 13.76 7.86 -22.45
CA ASN A 74 12.44 8.42 -22.15
C ASN A 74 12.53 9.82 -21.53
N ASP A 75 13.52 10.07 -20.68
CA ASP A 75 13.73 11.38 -20.07
C ASP A 75 14.11 12.45 -21.11
N ILE A 76 14.84 12.06 -22.17
CA ILE A 76 15.27 12.96 -23.25
C ILE A 76 14.16 13.17 -24.29
N TYR A 77 13.50 12.10 -24.74
CA TYR A 77 12.60 12.14 -25.90
C TYR A 77 11.11 12.06 -25.54
N GLY A 78 10.79 11.79 -24.28
CA GLY A 78 9.42 11.63 -23.79
C GLY A 78 8.86 10.22 -23.98
N TYR A 79 7.92 9.85 -23.11
CA TYR A 79 7.34 8.50 -23.04
C TYR A 79 6.66 8.03 -24.34
N LEU A 80 6.01 8.93 -25.09
CA LEU A 80 5.37 8.58 -26.36
C LEU A 80 6.39 8.12 -27.43
N VAL A 81 7.59 8.72 -27.42
CA VAL A 81 8.68 8.32 -28.32
C VAL A 81 9.31 7.00 -27.83
N GLY A 82 9.40 6.81 -26.52
CA GLY A 82 9.75 5.53 -25.90
C GLY A 82 8.84 4.38 -26.30
N GLU A 83 7.53 4.62 -26.29
CA GLU A 83 6.53 3.65 -26.73
C GLU A 83 6.69 3.31 -28.21
N ASN A 84 6.90 4.31 -29.06
CA ASN A 84 7.18 4.11 -30.48
C ASN A 84 8.42 3.23 -30.70
N LEU A 85 9.49 3.47 -29.95
CA LEU A 85 10.71 2.66 -30.00
C LEU A 85 10.44 1.19 -29.65
N LEU A 86 9.63 0.92 -28.62
CA LEU A 86 9.24 -0.46 -28.26
C LEU A 86 8.45 -1.14 -29.37
N ILE A 87 7.52 -0.43 -30.01
CA ILE A 87 6.74 -0.96 -31.13
C ILE A 87 7.65 -1.27 -32.32
N THR A 88 8.56 -0.37 -32.69
CA THR A 88 9.51 -0.60 -33.79
C THR A 88 10.44 -1.77 -33.49
N LEU A 89 10.96 -1.87 -32.27
CA LEU A 89 11.78 -3.00 -31.85
C LEU A 89 11.00 -4.31 -31.93
N THR A 90 9.74 -4.31 -31.48
CA THR A 90 8.87 -5.49 -31.57
C THR A 90 8.73 -5.97 -33.01
N GLN A 91 8.47 -5.05 -33.96
CA GLN A 91 8.37 -5.38 -35.38
C GLN A 91 9.67 -5.96 -35.94
N ASN A 92 10.82 -5.38 -35.56
CA ASN A 92 12.13 -5.88 -35.97
C ASN A 92 12.38 -7.30 -35.42
N LEU A 93 12.07 -7.55 -34.15
CA LEU A 93 12.25 -8.87 -33.54
C LEU A 93 11.36 -9.93 -34.21
N LEU A 94 10.10 -9.61 -34.50
CA LEU A 94 9.19 -10.51 -35.23
C LEU A 94 9.65 -10.78 -36.67
N HIS A 95 10.36 -9.84 -37.29
CA HIS A 95 10.98 -10.05 -38.60
C HIS A 95 12.18 -11.02 -38.52
N PHE A 96 13.03 -10.88 -37.51
CA PHE A 96 14.17 -11.77 -37.28
C PHE A 96 13.74 -13.17 -36.81
N ILE A 97 12.64 -13.25 -36.06
CA ILE A 97 12.12 -14.46 -35.44
C ILE A 97 10.66 -14.65 -35.89
N PRO A 98 10.45 -15.21 -37.10
CA PRO A 98 9.13 -15.64 -37.53
C PRO A 98 8.57 -16.72 -36.58
N GLU A 99 7.24 -16.83 -36.48
CA GLU A 99 6.56 -17.81 -35.62
C GLU A 99 7.00 -19.26 -35.87
N SER A 100 7.43 -19.59 -37.10
CA SER A 100 7.97 -20.91 -37.44
C SER A 100 9.32 -21.22 -36.82
N LYS A 101 10.05 -20.21 -36.34
CA LYS A 101 11.36 -20.34 -35.67
C LYS A 101 11.30 -20.19 -34.16
N GLY A 102 10.26 -19.53 -33.63
CA GLY A 102 10.08 -19.38 -32.18
C GLY A 102 9.10 -18.27 -31.83
N ILE A 103 9.07 -17.92 -30.55
CA ILE A 103 8.08 -16.98 -29.98
C ILE A 103 8.84 -15.82 -29.31
N VAL A 104 8.34 -14.60 -29.52
CA VAL A 104 8.81 -13.38 -28.86
C VAL A 104 7.73 -12.87 -27.92
N ALA A 105 8.07 -12.61 -26.66
CA ALA A 105 7.19 -12.00 -25.66
C ALA A 105 7.78 -10.70 -25.12
N TYR A 106 6.91 -9.78 -24.73
CA TYR A 106 7.32 -8.59 -23.97
C TYR A 106 7.02 -8.79 -22.48
N LEU A 107 8.07 -8.82 -21.66
CA LEU A 107 8.01 -8.89 -20.21
C LEU A 107 8.20 -7.47 -19.68
N LYS A 108 7.08 -6.79 -19.44
CA LYS A 108 7.06 -5.39 -18.98
C LYS A 108 8.02 -5.19 -17.79
N GLY A 109 8.99 -4.29 -17.94
CA GLY A 109 10.02 -4.01 -16.94
C GLY A 109 11.32 -4.82 -17.08
N GLU A 110 11.26 -6.03 -17.63
CA GLU A 110 12.42 -6.91 -17.79
C GLU A 110 13.00 -6.93 -19.22
N GLY A 111 12.15 -6.76 -20.23
CA GLY A 111 12.53 -6.69 -21.64
C GLY A 111 11.83 -7.72 -22.52
N PHE A 112 12.45 -8.11 -23.63
CA PHE A 112 11.88 -9.07 -24.58
C PHE A 112 12.42 -10.48 -24.31
N LEU A 113 11.54 -11.43 -24.04
CA LEU A 113 11.87 -12.85 -23.88
C LEU A 113 11.61 -13.59 -25.18
N ILE A 114 12.62 -14.29 -25.68
CA ILE A 114 12.58 -15.02 -26.95
C ILE A 114 12.83 -16.49 -26.64
N VAL A 115 11.98 -17.37 -27.14
CA VAL A 115 12.14 -18.83 -27.01
C VAL A 115 12.17 -19.47 -28.39
N LEU A 116 13.25 -20.21 -28.69
CA LEU A 116 13.51 -20.86 -29.96
C LEU A 116 13.57 -22.38 -29.76
N PRO A 117 12.60 -23.17 -30.24
CA PRO A 117 12.66 -24.63 -30.16
C PRO A 117 13.69 -25.22 -31.13
N ASN A 118 14.37 -26.27 -30.68
CA ASN A 118 15.36 -27.06 -31.43
C ASN A 118 16.50 -26.23 -32.05
N VAL A 119 16.91 -25.15 -31.37
CA VAL A 119 17.99 -24.27 -31.82
C VAL A 119 19.36 -24.77 -31.34
N SER A 120 20.39 -24.64 -32.18
CA SER A 120 21.78 -24.91 -31.79
C SER A 120 22.45 -23.70 -31.14
N ASN A 121 23.50 -23.90 -30.34
CA ASN A 121 24.30 -22.81 -29.75
C ASN A 121 24.80 -21.83 -30.81
N LYS A 122 25.20 -22.33 -31.98
CA LYS A 122 25.70 -21.49 -33.08
C LYS A 122 24.60 -20.58 -33.63
N GLU A 123 23.40 -21.12 -33.83
CA GLU A 123 22.26 -20.34 -34.31
C GLU A 123 21.81 -19.31 -33.27
N LEU A 124 21.78 -19.68 -31.99
CA LEU A 124 21.45 -18.76 -30.91
C LEU A 124 22.44 -17.60 -30.80
N ASN A 125 23.75 -17.90 -30.85
CA ASN A 125 24.81 -16.88 -30.83
C ASN A 125 24.74 -15.94 -32.04
N ASN A 126 24.54 -16.49 -33.25
CA ASN A 126 24.38 -15.68 -34.45
C ASN A 126 23.15 -14.78 -34.36
N MET A 127 22.04 -15.29 -33.82
CA MET A 127 20.82 -14.51 -33.62
C MET A 127 21.04 -13.37 -32.63
N GLY A 128 21.67 -13.64 -31.48
CA GLY A 128 22.01 -12.63 -30.48
C GLY A 128 22.89 -11.51 -31.06
N ALA A 129 23.92 -11.87 -31.83
CA ALA A 129 24.78 -10.89 -32.50
C ALA A 129 24.00 -10.05 -33.53
N THR A 130 23.16 -10.68 -34.35
CA THR A 130 22.32 -10.00 -35.35
C THR A 130 21.38 -8.99 -34.69
N ILE A 131 20.75 -9.38 -33.58
CA ILE A 131 19.83 -8.49 -32.86
C ILE A 131 20.59 -7.28 -32.28
N ILE A 132 21.78 -7.47 -31.73
CA ILE A 132 22.61 -6.36 -31.22
C ILE A 132 23.00 -5.39 -32.32
N GLU A 133 23.43 -5.91 -33.47
CA GLU A 133 23.80 -5.06 -34.61
C GLU A 133 22.61 -4.26 -35.12
N SER A 134 21.40 -4.85 -35.11
CA SER A 134 20.16 -4.18 -35.52
C SER A 134 19.85 -2.92 -34.72
N ALA A 135 20.34 -2.80 -33.48
CA ALA A 135 20.18 -1.62 -32.64
C ALA A 135 20.66 -0.33 -33.32
N ARG A 136 21.73 -0.43 -34.13
CA ARG A 136 22.34 0.72 -34.82
C ARG A 136 21.47 1.24 -35.97
N GLU A 137 20.62 0.39 -36.54
CA GLU A 137 19.78 0.73 -37.67
C GLU A 137 18.35 1.11 -37.25
N LEU A 138 18.04 1.01 -35.95
CA LEU A 138 16.74 1.38 -35.40
C LEU A 138 16.49 2.88 -35.50
N LYS A 139 15.54 3.23 -36.37
CA LYS A 139 14.99 4.56 -36.51
C LYS A 139 13.73 4.71 -35.66
N ILE A 140 13.57 5.90 -35.08
CA ILE A 140 12.40 6.28 -34.31
C ILE A 140 11.76 7.52 -34.93
N LYS A 141 10.44 7.65 -34.80
CA LYS A 141 9.70 8.84 -35.22
C LYS A 141 9.50 9.78 -34.04
N LEU A 142 9.94 11.02 -34.21
CA LEU A 142 9.71 12.11 -33.25
C LEU A 142 8.29 12.71 -33.41
N PRO A 143 7.80 13.50 -32.43
CA PRO A 143 6.46 14.12 -32.50
C PRO A 143 6.26 15.05 -33.71
N ASN A 144 7.33 15.55 -34.31
CA ASN A 144 7.32 16.37 -35.53
C ASN A 144 7.47 15.55 -36.81
N GLU A 145 7.20 14.23 -36.76
CA GLU A 145 7.31 13.26 -37.85
C GLU A 145 8.71 13.07 -38.44
N LYS A 146 9.75 13.65 -37.83
CA LYS A 146 11.13 13.44 -38.24
C LYS A 146 11.63 12.07 -37.77
N GLU A 147 12.22 11.30 -38.67
CA GLU A 147 12.94 10.06 -38.32
C GLU A 147 14.40 10.36 -37.92
N ILE A 148 14.81 9.80 -36.79
CA ILE A 148 16.20 9.84 -36.33
C ILE A 148 16.67 8.44 -35.94
N TYR A 149 17.98 8.21 -35.94
CA TYR A 149 18.56 7.01 -35.32
C TYR A 149 18.37 7.07 -33.81
N SER A 150 17.86 5.98 -33.23
CA SER A 150 17.55 5.87 -31.81
C SER A 150 18.79 5.95 -30.92
N ASN A 151 19.96 5.54 -31.43
CA ASN A 151 21.22 5.42 -30.71
C ASN A 151 21.14 4.58 -29.42
N VAL A 152 20.11 3.74 -29.28
CA VAL A 152 20.02 2.79 -28.17
C VAL A 152 20.93 1.60 -28.43
N THR A 153 21.26 0.89 -27.37
CA THR A 153 22.04 -0.35 -27.43
C THR A 153 21.29 -1.46 -26.71
N PHE A 154 21.64 -2.71 -26.99
CA PHE A 154 20.97 -3.87 -26.41
C PHE A 154 21.93 -4.71 -25.59
N SER A 155 21.49 -5.11 -24.41
CA SER A 155 22.11 -6.18 -23.64
C SER A 155 21.24 -7.42 -23.75
N ILE A 156 21.84 -8.56 -24.07
CA ILE A 156 21.14 -9.83 -24.24
C ILE A 156 21.81 -10.89 -23.37
N GLY A 157 21.03 -11.51 -22.49
CA GLY A 157 21.39 -12.78 -21.86
C GLY A 157 20.70 -13.93 -22.58
N SER A 158 21.31 -15.11 -22.60
CA SER A 158 20.69 -16.29 -23.20
C SER A 158 21.09 -17.58 -22.50
N THR A 159 20.31 -18.64 -22.65
CA THR A 159 20.64 -20.00 -22.19
C THR A 159 20.09 -21.03 -23.17
N ILE A 160 20.57 -22.27 -23.08
CA ILE A 160 20.03 -23.41 -23.83
C ILE A 160 19.71 -24.53 -22.87
N TRP A 161 18.54 -25.12 -23.06
CA TRP A 161 18.11 -26.35 -22.41
C TRP A 161 18.11 -27.50 -23.41
N ASN A 162 18.86 -28.55 -23.07
CA ASN A 162 19.06 -29.75 -23.89
C ASN A 162 18.50 -31.01 -23.19
N GLY A 163 17.39 -30.87 -22.47
CA GLY A 163 16.74 -31.98 -21.79
C GLY A 163 17.38 -32.34 -20.44
N GLU A 164 18.11 -31.42 -19.80
CA GLU A 164 18.64 -31.63 -18.46
C GLU A 164 17.48 -31.91 -17.46
N PRO A 165 17.58 -32.97 -16.64
CA PRO A 165 16.51 -33.35 -15.72
C PRO A 165 16.34 -32.31 -14.61
N ASN A 166 15.11 -32.21 -14.07
CA ASN A 166 14.72 -31.30 -12.98
C ASN A 166 14.87 -29.81 -13.28
N MET A 167 14.98 -29.41 -14.56
CA MET A 167 14.91 -27.99 -14.92
C MET A 167 13.47 -27.48 -14.87
N THR A 168 13.31 -26.26 -14.35
CA THR A 168 12.04 -25.54 -14.33
C THR A 168 12.12 -24.28 -15.18
N THR A 169 10.98 -23.76 -15.61
CA THR A 169 10.88 -22.47 -16.30
C THR A 169 11.59 -21.35 -15.53
N LEU A 170 11.43 -21.31 -14.21
CA LEU A 170 12.07 -20.31 -13.35
C LEU A 170 13.60 -20.43 -13.38
N MET A 171 14.14 -21.64 -13.28
CA MET A 171 15.60 -21.86 -13.34
C MET A 171 16.18 -21.41 -14.69
N LEU A 172 15.50 -21.74 -15.79
CA LEU A 172 15.91 -21.29 -17.12
C LEU A 172 15.86 -19.76 -17.25
N PHE A 173 14.79 -19.14 -16.76
CA PHE A 173 14.66 -17.70 -16.74
C PHE A 173 15.80 -17.03 -15.95
N ASN A 174 16.15 -17.57 -14.78
CA ASN A 174 17.23 -17.07 -13.94
C ASN A 174 18.61 -17.17 -14.62
N GLN A 175 18.88 -18.25 -15.34
CA GLN A 175 20.13 -18.40 -16.12
C GLN A 175 20.26 -17.27 -17.16
N VAL A 176 19.19 -17.06 -17.93
CA VAL A 176 19.12 -16.01 -18.96
C VAL A 176 19.25 -14.63 -18.32
N TYR A 177 18.57 -14.39 -17.20
CA TYR A 177 18.63 -13.13 -16.47
C TYR A 177 20.02 -12.86 -15.88
N SER A 178 20.72 -13.88 -15.38
CA SER A 178 22.10 -13.80 -14.92
C SER A 178 23.05 -13.43 -16.05
N ALA A 179 22.91 -14.07 -17.21
CA ALA A 179 23.67 -13.71 -18.41
C ALA A 179 23.39 -12.26 -18.86
N LEU A 180 22.15 -11.79 -18.76
CA LEU A 180 21.79 -10.40 -19.05
C LEU A 180 22.43 -9.42 -18.07
N LYS A 181 22.41 -9.73 -16.77
CA LYS A 181 23.09 -8.92 -15.74
C LYS A 181 24.59 -8.83 -16.02
N LYS A 182 25.22 -9.95 -16.38
CA LYS A 182 26.63 -9.98 -16.79
C LYS A 182 26.85 -9.07 -18.01
N ALA A 183 26.00 -9.16 -19.03
CA ALA A 183 26.08 -8.33 -20.23
C ALA A 183 26.03 -6.83 -19.90
N LYS A 184 25.15 -6.44 -18.98
CA LYS A 184 25.05 -5.06 -18.49
C LYS A 184 26.28 -4.64 -17.69
N SER A 185 26.78 -5.50 -16.80
CA SER A 185 27.92 -5.19 -15.92
C SER A 185 29.24 -5.05 -16.68
N GLU A 186 29.44 -5.82 -17.75
CA GLU A 186 30.70 -5.81 -18.51
C GLU A 186 30.79 -4.65 -19.52
N GLY A 187 29.81 -3.74 -19.52
CA GLY A 187 29.81 -2.53 -20.35
C GLY A 187 28.67 -2.43 -21.35
N LYS A 188 27.60 -3.22 -21.19
CA LYS A 188 26.37 -3.16 -22.02
C LYS A 188 26.64 -3.48 -23.49
N ASN A 189 25.62 -3.30 -24.35
CA ASN A 189 25.71 -3.48 -25.80
C ASN A 189 26.36 -4.82 -26.23
N ARG A 190 25.97 -5.92 -25.59
CA ARG A 190 26.58 -7.23 -25.79
C ARG A 190 25.63 -8.38 -25.53
N TYR A 191 25.97 -9.49 -26.14
CA TYR A 191 25.28 -10.77 -25.99
C TYR A 191 26.17 -11.66 -25.14
N ILE A 192 25.56 -12.30 -24.15
CA ILE A 192 26.21 -13.31 -23.33
C ILE A 192 25.35 -14.57 -23.37
N LEU A 193 25.98 -15.67 -23.81
CA LEU A 193 25.44 -17.00 -23.59
C LEU A 193 25.80 -17.44 -22.17
N PHE A 194 24.78 -17.84 -21.43
CA PHE A 194 24.95 -18.46 -20.14
C PHE A 194 25.79 -19.72 -20.32
N ASP A 195 27.00 -19.68 -19.78
CA ASP A 195 27.90 -20.81 -19.71
C ASP A 195 28.18 -21.08 -18.25
N PHE A 196 27.91 -22.32 -17.84
CA PHE A 196 28.22 -22.84 -16.52
C PHE A 196 29.73 -22.77 -16.18
N LYS A 197 30.60 -22.50 -17.15
CA LYS A 197 32.06 -22.43 -16.99
C LYS A 197 32.65 -21.01 -17.01
N ASP A 198 31.88 -19.98 -17.31
CA ASP A 198 32.43 -18.66 -17.62
C ASP A 198 32.68 -17.79 -16.36
N ASN A 199 33.93 -17.38 -16.20
CA ASN A 199 34.71 -17.48 -14.96
C ASN A 199 34.78 -16.20 -14.07
N SER A 200 33.84 -15.26 -14.16
CA SER A 200 33.85 -14.03 -13.30
C SER A 200 32.84 -14.07 -12.15
N PHE A 201 31.72 -14.78 -12.33
CA PHE A 201 30.81 -15.16 -11.24
C PHE A 201 31.10 -16.60 -10.77
N TYR A 202 31.71 -17.40 -11.66
CA TYR A 202 31.77 -18.85 -11.55
C TYR A 202 33.05 -19.46 -10.93
N ASN A 203 34.09 -18.69 -10.61
CA ASN A 203 35.27 -19.22 -9.88
C ASN A 203 34.96 -19.60 -8.41
N LYS A 204 33.68 -19.63 -8.01
CA LYS A 204 33.22 -20.35 -6.82
C LYS A 204 32.71 -21.77 -7.12
N LEU A 205 32.52 -22.17 -8.38
CA LEU A 205 31.76 -23.38 -8.77
C LEU A 205 32.55 -24.69 -8.92
N GLU A 206 33.86 -24.73 -8.69
CA GLU A 206 34.44 -26.01 -8.25
C GLU A 206 33.79 -26.45 -6.92
N ASN A 207 33.24 -25.50 -6.15
CA ASN A 207 32.37 -25.81 -5.03
C ASN A 207 30.94 -26.18 -5.45
N ASP A 208 30.43 -26.00 -6.67
CA ASP A 208 28.95 -25.98 -6.90
C ASP A 208 28.27 -27.30 -7.22
N LYS A 209 28.99 -28.34 -7.59
CA LYS A 209 28.43 -29.69 -7.46
C LYS A 209 28.33 -30.10 -5.99
N GLU A 210 29.29 -29.68 -5.17
CA GLU A 210 29.19 -29.77 -3.71
C GLU A 210 28.14 -28.79 -3.17
N PHE A 211 27.95 -27.60 -3.77
CA PHE A 211 27.07 -26.53 -3.28
C PHE A 211 25.61 -26.76 -3.64
N LEU A 212 25.30 -27.41 -4.78
CA LEU A 212 23.95 -27.89 -5.10
C LEU A 212 23.55 -29.05 -4.17
N SER A 213 24.51 -29.94 -3.86
CA SER A 213 24.37 -30.96 -2.82
C SER A 213 24.26 -30.36 -1.42
N GLU A 214 24.97 -29.26 -1.13
CA GLU A 214 24.95 -28.57 0.15
C GLU A 214 23.71 -27.71 0.30
N ILE A 215 23.26 -26.94 -0.70
CA ILE A 215 22.11 -26.02 -0.61
C ILE A 215 20.82 -26.76 -0.25
N SER A 216 20.60 -27.92 -0.86
CA SER A 216 19.47 -28.80 -0.50
C SER A 216 19.61 -29.39 0.92
N HIS A 217 20.84 -29.53 1.42
CA HIS A 217 21.14 -29.87 2.82
C HIS A 217 21.21 -28.66 3.78
N VAL A 218 21.41 -27.43 3.31
CA VAL A 218 21.69 -26.24 4.12
C VAL A 218 20.45 -25.81 4.90
N LEU A 219 19.28 -25.86 4.25
CA LEU A 219 17.99 -25.66 4.92
C LEU A 219 17.70 -26.76 5.96
N GLN A 220 18.23 -27.97 5.76
CA GLN A 220 18.05 -29.09 6.69
C GLN A 220 19.07 -29.11 7.84
N THR A 221 20.27 -28.55 7.63
CA THR A 221 21.41 -28.62 8.56
C THR A 221 21.53 -27.40 9.48
N LYS A 222 20.51 -26.52 9.52
CA LYS A 222 20.46 -25.32 10.38
C LYS A 222 21.68 -24.39 10.24
N GLN A 223 22.30 -24.36 9.06
CA GLN A 223 23.44 -23.46 8.80
C GLN A 223 22.99 -22.03 8.53
N ILE A 224 21.75 -21.86 8.11
CA ILE A 224 21.12 -20.55 7.99
C ILE A 224 20.39 -20.25 9.28
N GLU A 225 20.62 -19.06 9.82
CA GLU A 225 20.03 -18.60 11.06
C GLU A 225 19.48 -17.17 10.88
N VAL A 226 18.60 -16.77 11.80
CA VAL A 226 18.02 -15.44 11.82
C VAL A 226 18.83 -14.52 12.74
N PHE A 227 19.30 -13.41 12.19
CA PHE A 227 19.77 -12.26 12.95
C PHE A 227 18.65 -11.24 13.05
N TYR A 228 18.64 -10.45 14.12
CA TYR A 228 17.66 -9.40 14.33
C TYR A 228 18.34 -8.04 14.33
N GLN A 229 17.77 -7.08 13.60
CA GLN A 229 18.13 -5.68 13.73
C GLN A 229 16.96 -4.91 14.36
N PRO A 230 17.15 -4.23 15.50
CA PRO A 230 16.09 -3.46 16.14
C PRO A 230 15.65 -2.24 15.32
N LEU A 231 14.35 -1.95 15.38
CA LEU A 231 13.72 -0.72 14.90
C LEU A 231 13.41 0.17 16.11
N TYR A 232 13.84 1.43 16.07
CA TYR A 232 13.69 2.39 17.17
C TYR A 232 12.66 3.46 16.85
N ASN A 233 11.78 3.76 17.82
CA ASN A 233 10.94 4.94 17.74
C ASN A 233 11.80 6.20 17.96
N ILE A 234 11.73 7.14 17.02
CA ILE A 234 12.61 8.32 17.01
C ILE A 234 12.28 9.30 18.16
N LYS A 235 11.03 9.29 18.67
CA LYS A 235 10.58 10.25 19.69
C LYS A 235 11.12 9.91 21.06
N ASN A 236 10.97 8.65 21.48
CA ASN A 236 11.30 8.17 22.83
C ASN A 236 12.51 7.22 22.86
N ASN A 237 13.08 6.89 21.70
CA ASN A 237 14.28 6.08 21.57
C ASN A 237 14.13 4.64 22.07
N THR A 238 12.92 4.06 21.98
CA THR A 238 12.63 2.69 22.42
C THR A 238 12.53 1.72 21.25
N ILE A 239 12.87 0.45 21.46
CA ILE A 239 12.71 -0.61 20.45
C ILE A 239 11.22 -0.91 20.25
N VAL A 240 10.74 -0.80 19.01
CA VAL A 240 9.32 -1.04 18.64
C VAL A 240 9.10 -2.24 17.72
N GLY A 241 10.19 -2.82 17.20
CA GLY A 241 10.17 -3.94 16.28
C GLY A 241 11.57 -4.44 16.01
N CYS A 242 11.69 -5.50 15.22
CA CYS A 242 12.96 -5.92 14.66
C CYS A 242 12.80 -6.46 13.24
N GLU A 243 13.82 -6.29 12.41
CA GLU A 243 13.89 -6.94 11.10
C GLU A 243 14.64 -8.27 11.23
N ALA A 244 14.05 -9.34 10.70
CA ALA A 244 14.67 -10.65 10.59
C ALA A 244 15.54 -10.73 9.33
N LEU A 245 16.84 -10.90 9.54
CA LEU A 245 17.84 -10.92 8.49
C LEU A 245 18.56 -12.27 8.44
N ALA A 246 18.53 -12.91 7.27
CA ALA A 246 19.20 -14.18 7.07
C ALA A 246 20.72 -14.05 7.24
N ARG A 247 21.35 -15.02 7.90
CA ARG A 247 22.81 -15.19 7.91
C ARG A 247 23.15 -16.65 7.68
N TRP A 248 24.21 -16.90 6.92
CA TRP A 248 24.68 -18.26 6.66
C TRP A 248 26.02 -18.49 7.35
N ARG A 249 26.04 -19.38 8.36
CA ARG A 249 27.27 -19.92 8.93
C ARG A 249 27.84 -21.01 8.03
N HIS A 250 28.58 -20.60 7.03
CA HIS A 250 29.24 -21.54 6.13
C HIS A 250 30.42 -22.21 6.85
N PRO A 251 30.55 -23.56 6.80
CA PRO A 251 31.59 -24.29 7.53
C PRO A 251 33.03 -23.82 7.26
N ILE A 252 33.32 -23.48 6.00
CA ILE A 252 34.64 -22.99 5.55
C ILE A 252 34.70 -21.45 5.49
N LYS A 253 33.67 -20.79 4.95
CA LYS A 253 33.70 -19.34 4.66
C LYS A 253 33.29 -18.45 5.84
N GLY A 254 32.92 -19.04 6.97
CA GLY A 254 32.44 -18.31 8.14
C GLY A 254 31.06 -17.69 7.90
N LEU A 255 30.77 -16.58 8.58
CA LEU A 255 29.47 -15.91 8.51
C LEU A 255 29.33 -15.13 7.19
N LEU A 256 28.34 -15.51 6.38
CA LEU A 256 27.99 -14.85 5.12
C LEU A 256 26.72 -14.01 5.28
N THR A 257 26.75 -12.83 4.67
CA THR A 257 25.65 -11.86 4.61
C THR A 257 24.75 -12.11 3.38
N PRO A 258 23.47 -11.67 3.41
CA PRO A 258 22.49 -11.94 2.36
C PRO A 258 22.97 -11.62 0.95
N ASP A 259 23.67 -10.51 0.75
CA ASP A 259 24.23 -10.07 -0.54
C ASP A 259 25.13 -11.13 -1.20
N LYS A 260 25.74 -12.02 -0.41
CA LYS A 260 26.66 -13.06 -0.90
C LYS A 260 25.97 -14.36 -1.30
N PHE A 261 24.76 -14.64 -0.80
CA PHE A 261 24.11 -15.94 -0.99
C PHE A 261 22.67 -15.88 -1.48
N ILE A 262 21.90 -14.82 -1.19
CA ILE A 262 20.53 -14.66 -1.72
C ILE A 262 20.50 -14.75 -3.26
N PRO A 263 21.43 -14.12 -4.02
CA PRO A 263 21.45 -14.29 -5.47
C PRO A 263 21.59 -15.74 -5.94
N LEU A 264 22.22 -16.61 -5.15
CA LEU A 264 22.35 -18.04 -5.46
C LEU A 264 21.02 -18.76 -5.21
N PHE A 265 20.35 -18.49 -4.08
CA PHE A 265 19.02 -19.05 -3.80
C PHE A 265 17.99 -18.62 -4.83
N GLU A 266 18.03 -17.36 -5.27
CA GLU A 266 17.21 -16.87 -6.37
C GLU A 266 17.52 -17.64 -7.65
N GLN A 267 18.80 -17.75 -8.03
CA GLN A 267 19.23 -18.44 -9.25
C GLN A 267 18.73 -19.88 -9.33
N PHE A 268 18.80 -20.62 -8.21
CA PHE A 268 18.34 -22.01 -8.13
C PHE A 268 16.84 -22.17 -7.86
N GLY A 269 16.09 -21.08 -7.73
CA GLY A 269 14.64 -21.12 -7.48
C GLY A 269 14.26 -21.55 -6.06
N LEU A 270 15.19 -21.47 -5.11
CA LEU A 270 15.03 -21.92 -3.72
C LEU A 270 14.78 -20.77 -2.75
N ILE A 271 14.72 -19.53 -3.24
CA ILE A 271 14.47 -18.36 -2.41
C ILE A 271 13.13 -18.45 -1.66
N THR A 272 12.11 -19.01 -2.28
CA THR A 272 10.79 -19.19 -1.64
C THR A 272 10.83 -20.21 -0.51
N GLU A 273 11.66 -21.25 -0.62
CA GLU A 273 11.87 -22.23 0.46
C GLU A 273 12.64 -21.61 1.62
N LEU A 274 13.65 -20.79 1.32
CA LEU A 274 14.43 -20.05 2.30
C LEU A 274 13.56 -19.07 3.10
N ASP A 275 12.74 -18.25 2.42
CA ASP A 275 11.86 -17.27 3.06
C ASP A 275 10.88 -17.96 4.03
N LEU A 276 10.25 -19.07 3.61
CA LEU A 276 9.34 -19.83 4.46
C LEU A 276 10.05 -20.52 5.64
N HIS A 277 11.27 -21.01 5.42
CA HIS A 277 12.09 -21.58 6.48
C HIS A 277 12.42 -20.54 7.55
N LEU A 278 12.85 -19.34 7.14
CA LEU A 278 13.16 -18.23 8.06
C LEU A 278 11.91 -17.76 8.80
N PHE A 279 10.77 -17.67 8.12
CA PHE A 279 9.49 -17.33 8.74
C PHE A 279 9.06 -18.37 9.78
N GLU A 280 9.25 -19.65 9.49
CA GLU A 280 8.97 -20.74 10.43
C GLU A 280 9.91 -20.67 11.66
N GLU A 281 11.20 -20.36 11.48
CA GLU A 281 12.14 -20.15 12.59
C GLU A 281 11.73 -18.95 13.47
N ASN A 282 11.25 -17.86 12.86
CA ASN A 282 10.70 -16.73 13.62
C ASN A 282 9.45 -17.11 14.41
N CYS A 283 8.55 -17.93 13.85
CA CYS A 283 7.40 -18.47 14.59
C CYS A 283 7.86 -19.30 15.81
N LYS A 284 8.88 -20.15 15.65
CA LYS A 284 9.47 -20.92 16.76
C LYS A 284 10.06 -20.00 17.84
N ASN A 285 10.78 -18.94 17.43
CA ASN A 285 11.36 -17.98 18.36
C ASN A 285 10.29 -17.22 19.15
N ILE A 286 9.24 -16.72 18.49
CA ILE A 286 8.14 -16.05 19.18
C ILE A 286 7.43 -17.02 20.14
N ARG A 287 7.14 -18.25 19.71
CA ARG A 287 6.51 -19.26 20.59
C ARG A 287 7.36 -19.50 21.85
N ARG A 288 8.68 -19.66 21.69
CA ARG A 288 9.62 -19.81 22.80
C ARG A 288 9.61 -18.59 23.72
N TRP A 289 9.62 -17.37 23.19
CA TRP A 289 9.53 -16.16 24.01
C TRP A 289 8.23 -16.09 24.79
N ILE A 290 7.09 -16.46 24.19
CA ILE A 290 5.80 -16.50 24.90
C ILE A 290 5.83 -17.58 26.00
N ASP A 291 6.36 -18.77 25.73
CA ASP A 291 6.43 -19.87 26.70
C ASP A 291 7.31 -19.54 27.90
N ASN A 292 8.39 -18.80 27.67
CA ASN A 292 9.30 -18.33 28.70
C ASN A 292 8.83 -17.04 29.41
N ASN A 293 7.76 -16.42 28.92
CA ASN A 293 7.30 -15.10 29.36
C ASN A 293 8.39 -14.00 29.17
N ASP A 294 9.17 -14.13 28.10
CA ASP A 294 10.18 -13.16 27.66
C ASP A 294 9.50 -11.96 26.99
N VAL A 295 10.16 -10.79 27.03
CA VAL A 295 9.74 -9.62 26.27
C VAL A 295 10.18 -9.78 24.81
N PHE A 296 9.25 -9.55 23.89
CA PHE A 296 9.53 -9.54 22.46
C PHE A 296 8.77 -8.42 21.76
N VAL A 297 9.17 -8.13 20.53
CA VAL A 297 8.58 -7.11 19.66
C VAL A 297 8.19 -7.73 18.31
N PRO A 298 7.30 -7.09 17.52
CA PRO A 298 6.96 -7.57 16.19
C PRO A 298 8.20 -7.77 15.30
N ILE A 299 8.15 -8.78 14.44
CA ILE A 299 9.24 -9.17 13.53
C ILE A 299 8.85 -8.84 12.09
N CYS A 300 9.64 -8.01 11.43
CA CYS A 300 9.54 -7.81 9.99
C CYS A 300 10.28 -8.91 9.24
N CYS A 301 9.61 -9.52 8.26
CA CYS A 301 10.12 -10.65 7.47
C CYS A 301 10.07 -10.30 5.99
N ASN A 302 11.22 -10.37 5.34
CA ASN A 302 11.36 -10.15 3.90
C ASN A 302 10.82 -11.35 3.12
N PHE A 303 10.06 -11.07 2.06
CA PHE A 303 9.58 -12.09 1.11
C PHE A 303 9.89 -11.70 -0.33
N SER A 304 10.43 -12.66 -1.07
CA SER A 304 10.64 -12.51 -2.51
C SER A 304 9.32 -12.34 -3.25
N ARG A 305 9.35 -11.52 -4.32
CA ARG A 305 8.21 -11.36 -5.24
C ARG A 305 7.67 -12.68 -5.79
N LEU A 306 8.51 -13.71 -5.86
CA LEU A 306 8.12 -15.01 -6.39
C LEU A 306 6.98 -15.68 -5.61
N HIS A 307 6.81 -15.35 -4.32
CA HIS A 307 5.71 -15.86 -3.52
C HIS A 307 4.33 -15.46 -4.03
N PHE A 308 4.22 -14.24 -4.60
CA PHE A 308 2.94 -13.68 -5.03
C PHE A 308 2.44 -14.25 -6.36
N PHE A 309 3.23 -15.10 -7.02
CA PHE A 309 2.74 -15.94 -8.13
C PHE A 309 1.88 -17.11 -7.64
N ASN A 310 1.96 -17.48 -6.35
CA ASN A 310 1.13 -18.51 -5.75
C ASN A 310 -0.07 -17.85 -5.03
N PRO A 311 -1.32 -17.98 -5.53
CA PRO A 311 -2.49 -17.38 -4.90
C PRO A 311 -2.73 -17.82 -3.46
N ASN A 312 -2.20 -18.98 -3.06
CA ASN A 312 -2.36 -19.52 -1.72
C ASN A 312 -1.30 -19.00 -0.73
N PHE A 313 -0.40 -18.10 -1.14
CA PHE A 313 0.68 -17.60 -0.29
C PHE A 313 0.17 -17.00 1.04
N PRO A 314 -0.85 -16.12 1.07
CA PRO A 314 -1.38 -15.59 2.33
C PRO A 314 -1.87 -16.67 3.29
N SER A 315 -2.65 -17.62 2.76
CA SER A 315 -3.18 -18.76 3.53
C SER A 315 -2.07 -19.68 4.05
N MET A 316 -0.98 -19.85 3.28
CA MET A 316 0.18 -20.63 3.69
C MET A 316 0.90 -20.01 4.90
N LEU A 317 1.14 -18.69 4.89
CA LEU A 317 1.73 -18.00 6.04
C LEU A 317 0.86 -18.11 7.29
N LYS A 318 -0.46 -17.92 7.14
CA LYS A 318 -1.43 -18.13 8.22
C LYS A 318 -1.32 -19.54 8.80
N GLY A 319 -1.28 -20.56 7.95
CA GLY A 319 -1.13 -21.95 8.38
C GLY A 319 0.16 -22.21 9.17
N ILE A 320 1.28 -21.58 8.80
CA ILE A 320 2.53 -21.67 9.57
C ILE A 320 2.37 -21.03 10.95
N THR A 321 1.76 -19.83 11.04
CA THR A 321 1.54 -19.18 12.34
C THR A 321 0.63 -19.99 13.26
N GLU A 322 -0.42 -20.61 12.70
CA GLU A 322 -1.35 -21.48 13.43
C GLU A 322 -0.66 -22.75 13.94
N LYS A 323 0.20 -23.37 13.12
CA LYS A 323 1.01 -24.55 13.50
C LYS A 323 1.84 -24.31 14.76
N TYR A 324 2.35 -23.09 14.96
CA TYR A 324 3.15 -22.71 16.12
C TYR A 324 2.38 -21.94 17.20
N SER A 325 1.06 -21.76 17.03
CA SER A 325 0.22 -20.99 17.97
C SER A 325 0.76 -19.59 18.23
N VAL A 326 1.14 -18.89 17.16
CA VAL A 326 1.62 -17.50 17.17
C VAL A 326 0.59 -16.62 16.47
N SER A 327 0.34 -15.42 17.01
CA SER A 327 -0.53 -14.42 16.36
C SER A 327 0.14 -13.83 15.12
N THR A 328 -0.62 -13.70 14.04
CA THR A 328 -0.21 -13.02 12.79
C THR A 328 0.17 -11.56 13.02
N SER A 329 -0.42 -10.91 14.03
CA SER A 329 -0.13 -9.52 14.44
C SER A 329 1.31 -9.29 14.92
N ASN A 330 2.05 -10.35 15.20
CA ASN A 330 3.46 -10.27 15.58
C ASN A 330 4.39 -10.14 14.38
N PHE A 331 3.86 -10.12 13.15
CA PHE A 331 4.63 -10.12 11.93
C PHE A 331 4.29 -8.93 11.02
N SER A 332 5.32 -8.38 10.41
CA SER A 332 5.21 -7.51 9.24
C SER A 332 5.81 -8.20 8.03
N ILE A 333 5.05 -8.28 6.93
CA ILE A 333 5.49 -8.84 5.66
C ILE A 333 6.12 -7.72 4.85
N GLU A 334 7.43 -7.80 4.61
CA GLU A 334 8.19 -6.82 3.83
C GLU A 334 8.32 -7.29 2.38
N ILE A 335 7.99 -6.38 1.45
CA ILE A 335 8.13 -6.60 0.01
C ILE A 335 8.76 -5.39 -0.66
N THR A 336 9.70 -5.64 -1.58
CA THR A 336 10.40 -4.58 -2.30
C THR A 336 9.47 -3.83 -3.26
N GLU A 337 9.70 -2.54 -3.46
CA GLU A 337 9.00 -1.68 -4.43
C GLU A 337 8.77 -2.31 -5.82
N ASN A 338 9.79 -3.00 -6.36
CA ASN A 338 9.79 -3.55 -7.72
C ASN A 338 8.73 -4.64 -7.97
N ILE A 339 8.13 -5.20 -6.92
CA ILE A 339 7.08 -6.22 -7.05
C ILE A 339 5.82 -5.67 -7.74
N LEU A 340 5.55 -4.37 -7.61
CA LEU A 340 4.27 -3.78 -8.01
C LEU A 340 4.18 -3.41 -9.50
N ILE A 341 5.28 -3.59 -10.24
CA ILE A 341 5.40 -3.24 -11.66
C ILE A 341 4.67 -4.26 -12.56
N GLU A 342 4.42 -5.47 -12.05
CA GLU A 342 3.82 -6.60 -12.77
C GLU A 342 2.55 -7.07 -12.04
N ASN A 343 1.40 -7.19 -12.71
CA ASN A 343 0.16 -7.76 -12.16
C ASN A 343 -0.33 -7.14 -10.81
N THR A 344 -0.34 -5.81 -10.73
CA THR A 344 -0.65 -5.01 -9.53
C THR A 344 -1.94 -5.44 -8.80
N ASN A 345 -3.01 -5.85 -9.52
CA ASN A 345 -4.28 -6.23 -8.88
C ASN A 345 -4.21 -7.53 -8.07
N THR A 346 -3.53 -8.55 -8.59
CA THR A 346 -3.42 -9.87 -7.91
C THR A 346 -2.57 -9.75 -6.66
N ILE A 347 -1.52 -8.95 -6.71
CA ILE A 347 -0.67 -8.64 -5.54
C ILE A 347 -1.48 -7.84 -4.52
N ILE A 348 -2.18 -6.78 -4.93
CA ILE A 348 -3.04 -5.98 -4.03
C ILE A 348 -4.04 -6.87 -3.28
N GLN A 349 -4.69 -7.82 -3.98
CA GLN A 349 -5.63 -8.75 -3.35
C GLN A 349 -4.96 -9.63 -2.30
N GLN A 350 -3.80 -10.20 -2.60
CA GLN A 350 -3.05 -11.03 -1.65
C GLN A 350 -2.54 -10.22 -0.45
N LEU A 351 -2.08 -8.98 -0.65
CA LEU A 351 -1.68 -8.08 0.44
C LEU A 351 -2.88 -7.71 1.33
N ALA A 352 -4.04 -7.44 0.72
CA ALA A 352 -5.27 -7.20 1.47
C ALA A 352 -5.72 -8.45 2.25
N GLU A 353 -5.55 -9.65 1.68
CA GLU A 353 -5.82 -10.92 2.36
C GLU A 353 -4.89 -11.12 3.57
N LEU A 354 -3.58 -10.89 3.41
CA LEU A 354 -2.61 -10.91 4.52
C LEU A 354 -3.04 -9.98 5.66
N ARG A 355 -3.47 -8.75 5.34
CA ARG A 355 -3.99 -7.81 6.34
C ARG A 355 -5.26 -8.29 7.01
N SER A 356 -6.16 -8.91 6.25
CA SER A 356 -7.40 -9.50 6.81
C SER A 356 -7.11 -10.62 7.81
N TYR A 357 -5.97 -11.32 7.66
CA TYR A 357 -5.49 -12.30 8.64
C TYR A 357 -4.80 -11.68 9.85
N GLY A 358 -4.49 -10.38 9.83
CA GLY A 358 -3.86 -9.64 10.92
C GLY A 358 -2.35 -9.40 10.74
N PHE A 359 -1.75 -9.77 9.60
CA PHE A 359 -0.39 -9.36 9.28
C PHE A 359 -0.33 -7.85 9.00
N SER A 360 0.75 -7.19 9.42
CA SER A 360 1.07 -5.86 8.88
C SER A 360 1.82 -6.02 7.56
N VAL A 361 1.65 -5.11 6.62
CA VAL A 361 2.36 -5.16 5.33
C VAL A 361 3.23 -3.92 5.17
N SER A 362 4.48 -4.13 4.77
CA SER A 362 5.49 -3.09 4.65
C SER A 362 6.10 -3.07 3.25
N MET A 363 6.30 -1.87 2.71
CA MET A 363 7.02 -1.66 1.45
C MET A 363 8.47 -1.34 1.74
N ASP A 364 9.37 -2.16 1.21
CA ASP A 364 10.81 -2.05 1.39
C ASP A 364 11.52 -1.37 0.20
N ASP A 365 12.71 -0.82 0.45
CA ASP A 365 13.57 -0.12 -0.52
C ASP A 365 12.87 1.04 -1.27
N PHE A 366 11.92 1.73 -0.63
CA PHE A 366 11.13 2.77 -1.30
C PHE A 366 12.02 3.93 -1.77
N GLY A 367 11.96 4.22 -3.07
CA GLY A 367 12.68 5.32 -3.72
C GLY A 367 13.99 4.91 -4.40
N SER A 368 14.34 3.62 -4.38
CA SER A 368 15.41 3.04 -5.21
C SER A 368 14.96 2.73 -6.65
N GLY A 369 13.64 2.71 -6.91
CA GLY A 369 13.01 2.23 -8.15
C GLY A 369 12.20 3.25 -8.98
N TYR A 370 11.18 2.74 -9.68
CA TYR A 370 10.32 3.47 -10.64
C TYR A 370 8.97 3.93 -10.05
N SER A 371 8.79 3.95 -8.73
CA SER A 371 7.49 4.25 -8.13
C SER A 371 7.02 5.66 -8.42
N SER A 372 5.89 5.73 -9.10
CA SER A 372 5.09 6.94 -9.14
C SER A 372 4.27 7.01 -7.85
N PHE A 373 4.28 8.16 -7.18
CA PHE A 373 3.46 8.43 -5.97
C PHE A 373 1.97 8.08 -6.15
N GLY A 374 1.48 8.07 -7.40
CA GLY A 374 0.12 7.65 -7.73
C GLY A 374 -0.18 6.17 -7.42
N MET A 375 0.84 5.31 -7.33
CA MET A 375 0.63 3.91 -6.94
C MET A 375 0.31 3.76 -5.45
N LEU A 376 0.92 4.58 -4.58
CA LEU A 376 0.72 4.50 -3.12
C LEU A 376 -0.74 4.70 -2.68
N GLN A 377 -1.55 5.38 -3.48
CA GLN A 377 -2.95 5.69 -3.14
C GLN A 377 -3.85 4.46 -3.03
N ASN A 378 -3.53 3.37 -3.74
CA ASN A 378 -4.40 2.19 -3.84
C ASN A 378 -3.77 0.93 -3.23
N LEU A 379 -2.60 1.05 -2.60
CA LEU A 379 -1.87 -0.10 -2.09
C LEU A 379 -2.17 -0.31 -0.60
N PRO A 380 -2.46 -1.54 -0.17
CA PRO A 380 -2.79 -1.83 1.22
C PRO A 380 -1.52 -2.01 2.06
N PHE A 381 -0.65 -1.00 2.11
CA PHE A 381 0.52 -0.98 2.99
C PHE A 381 0.21 -0.28 4.32
N ASP A 382 0.79 -0.78 5.40
CA ASP A 382 0.75 -0.15 6.72
C ASP A 382 2.05 0.63 7.01
N ILE A 383 3.15 0.25 6.36
CA ILE A 383 4.51 0.77 6.60
C ILE A 383 5.22 1.04 5.27
N ILE A 384 5.97 2.14 5.20
CA ILE A 384 6.94 2.43 4.14
C ILE A 384 8.33 2.53 4.75
N LYS A 385 9.27 1.73 4.25
CA LYS A 385 10.69 1.78 4.58
C LYS A 385 11.43 2.56 3.50
N ILE A 386 12.07 3.64 3.93
CA ILE A 386 12.79 4.58 3.08
C ILE A 386 14.23 4.11 2.99
N ASP A 387 14.67 3.84 1.77
CA ASP A 387 15.99 3.28 1.49
C ASP A 387 17.11 4.21 2.03
N ARG A 388 18.15 3.58 2.58
CA ARG A 388 19.36 4.26 3.06
C ARG A 388 20.01 5.21 2.05
N ILE A 389 19.75 5.05 0.75
CA ILE A 389 20.28 5.90 -0.31
C ILE A 389 19.95 7.36 -0.05
N PHE A 390 18.78 7.69 0.51
CA PHE A 390 18.40 9.08 0.82
C PHE A 390 19.25 9.69 1.94
N LEU A 391 19.69 8.89 2.92
CA LEU A 391 20.56 9.35 4.00
C LEU A 391 22.05 9.28 3.64
N SER A 392 22.42 8.51 2.62
CA SER A 392 23.80 8.49 2.08
C SER A 392 24.15 9.74 1.27
N HIS A 393 23.14 10.51 0.83
CA HIS A 393 23.32 11.78 0.12
C HIS A 393 23.57 12.91 1.12
N ASN A 394 24.16 14.02 0.63
CA ASN A 394 24.45 15.17 1.48
C ASN A 394 23.15 15.77 2.03
N LEU A 395 22.98 15.79 3.36
CA LEU A 395 21.83 16.41 4.03
C LEU A 395 21.76 17.94 3.86
N ASN A 396 22.79 18.57 3.30
CA ASN A 396 22.76 19.98 2.91
C ASN A 396 22.18 20.20 1.50
N ASP A 397 21.92 19.14 0.73
CA ASP A 397 21.24 19.24 -0.56
C ASP A 397 19.73 19.41 -0.33
N PHE A 398 19.26 20.64 -0.54
CA PHE A 398 17.86 21.01 -0.43
C PHE A 398 16.93 20.10 -1.25
N LYS A 399 17.37 19.62 -2.41
CA LYS A 399 16.54 18.76 -3.26
C LYS A 399 16.34 17.39 -2.61
N ASN A 400 17.41 16.77 -2.10
CA ASN A 400 17.34 15.49 -1.42
C ASN A 400 16.49 15.58 -0.14
N THR A 401 16.73 16.59 0.69
CA THR A 401 15.96 16.77 1.94
C THR A 401 14.49 17.05 1.68
N THR A 402 14.16 17.81 0.62
CA THR A 402 12.78 18.07 0.20
C THR A 402 12.07 16.81 -0.26
N ILE A 403 12.76 15.93 -1.01
CA ILE A 403 12.20 14.64 -1.43
C ILE A 403 11.90 13.78 -0.20
N LEU A 404 12.85 13.64 0.71
CA LEU A 404 12.69 12.82 1.91
C LEU A 404 11.56 13.35 2.81
N TYR A 405 11.49 14.67 3.03
CA TYR A 405 10.37 15.33 3.71
C TYR A 405 9.01 15.06 3.03
N SER A 406 8.97 15.10 1.69
CA SER A 406 7.75 14.87 0.93
C SER A 406 7.27 13.42 1.05
N ILE A 407 8.18 12.45 0.94
CA ILE A 407 7.87 11.01 1.08
C ILE A 407 7.23 10.74 2.44
N ILE A 408 7.84 11.24 3.52
CA ILE A 408 7.34 11.01 4.88
C ILE A 408 5.96 11.61 5.06
N ASN A 409 5.74 12.84 4.59
CA ASN A 409 4.42 13.48 4.73
C ASN A 409 3.34 12.83 3.87
N ILE A 410 3.67 12.34 2.67
CA ILE A 410 2.72 11.59 1.83
C ILE A 410 2.35 10.27 2.49
N ALA A 411 3.34 9.51 2.99
CA ALA A 411 3.11 8.26 3.69
C ALA A 411 2.16 8.47 4.89
N ARG A 412 2.44 9.50 5.69
CA ARG A 412 1.63 9.89 6.84
C ARG A 412 0.20 10.32 6.44
N ALA A 413 0.04 11.08 5.36
CA ALA A 413 -1.26 11.49 4.85
C ALA A 413 -2.12 10.31 4.37
N LEU A 414 -1.46 9.24 3.91
CA LEU A 414 -2.10 7.98 3.52
C LEU A 414 -2.29 7.01 4.70
N GLY A 415 -1.95 7.41 5.93
CA GLY A 415 -2.10 6.60 7.13
C GLY A 415 -1.03 5.51 7.31
N MET A 416 0.10 5.63 6.62
CA MET A 416 1.23 4.69 6.73
C MET A 416 2.28 5.18 7.73
N LEU A 417 2.92 4.25 8.43
CA LEU A 417 4.10 4.52 9.25
C LEU A 417 5.36 4.61 8.38
N THR A 418 6.31 5.42 8.80
CA THR A 418 7.58 5.61 8.10
C THR A 418 8.75 5.04 8.87
N VAL A 419 9.58 4.24 8.20
CA VAL A 419 10.85 3.73 8.72
C VAL A 419 11.97 4.32 7.86
N CYS A 420 12.89 5.07 8.45
CA CYS A 420 14.12 5.48 7.76
C CYS A 420 15.23 4.45 8.00
N GLU A 421 15.78 3.89 6.93
CA GLU A 421 16.88 2.94 7.00
C GLU A 421 18.25 3.61 6.81
N GLY A 422 19.31 2.94 7.27
CA GLY A 422 20.68 3.44 7.11
C GLY A 422 21.01 4.65 7.98
N VAL A 423 20.38 4.74 9.16
CA VAL A 423 20.71 5.78 10.15
C VAL A 423 22.06 5.44 10.81
N GLU A 424 23.11 6.18 10.47
CA GLU A 424 24.48 5.89 10.90
C GLU A 424 25.09 6.96 11.81
N THR A 425 24.57 8.19 11.78
CA THR A 425 25.13 9.33 12.52
C THR A 425 24.05 10.06 13.33
N GLU A 426 24.48 10.81 14.35
CA GLU A 426 23.59 11.67 15.13
C GLU A 426 22.92 12.73 14.25
N GLN A 427 23.62 13.26 13.24
CA GLN A 427 23.06 14.17 12.24
C GLN A 427 21.89 13.54 11.46
N HIS A 428 21.96 12.25 11.13
CA HIS A 428 20.84 11.55 10.49
C HIS A 428 19.64 11.51 11.43
N VAL A 429 19.86 11.18 12.71
CA VAL A 429 18.80 11.12 13.73
C VAL A 429 18.12 12.48 13.92
N GLU A 430 18.90 13.55 14.07
CA GLU A 430 18.37 14.91 14.21
C GLU A 430 17.53 15.31 12.98
N PHE A 431 18.03 15.00 11.78
CA PHE A 431 17.34 15.30 10.55
C PHE A 431 16.01 14.54 10.41
N ILE A 432 16.00 13.21 10.55
CA ILE A 432 14.77 12.41 10.41
C ILE A 432 13.75 12.73 11.52
N LYS A 433 14.23 13.14 12.70
CA LYS A 433 13.38 13.65 13.79
C LYS A 433 12.74 14.99 13.41
N SER A 434 13.48 15.90 12.77
CA SER A 434 12.97 17.22 12.36
C SER A 434 11.86 17.16 11.31
N ILE A 435 11.82 16.10 10.51
CA ILE A 435 10.82 15.86 9.47
C ILE A 435 9.71 14.89 9.92
N ASN A 436 9.63 14.60 11.23
CA ASN A 436 8.64 13.73 11.85
C ASN A 436 8.58 12.30 11.30
N CYS A 437 9.74 11.69 11.02
CA CYS A 437 9.80 10.24 10.77
C CYS A 437 9.40 9.47 12.04
N ASP A 438 8.70 8.35 11.89
CA ASP A 438 8.18 7.58 13.03
C ASP A 438 9.25 6.66 13.63
N ILE A 439 9.96 5.93 12.77
CA ILE A 439 10.84 4.83 13.15
C ILE A 439 12.19 4.96 12.42
N ALA A 440 13.27 4.62 13.11
CA ALA A 440 14.62 4.57 12.56
C ALA A 440 15.22 3.17 12.66
N GLN A 441 16.00 2.81 11.65
CA GLN A 441 16.81 1.60 11.62
C GLN A 441 18.20 1.93 11.08
N GLY A 442 19.24 1.49 11.78
CA GLY A 442 20.61 1.69 11.30
C GLY A 442 21.68 1.48 12.36
N TYR A 443 22.93 1.59 11.93
CA TYR A 443 24.10 1.26 12.75
C TYR A 443 24.40 2.26 13.85
N TYR A 444 23.82 3.47 13.79
CA TYR A 444 23.82 4.41 14.92
C TYR A 444 23.26 3.75 16.18
N TYR A 445 22.17 2.98 16.01
CA TYR A 445 21.51 2.28 17.09
C TYR A 445 22.11 0.92 17.36
N ALA A 446 22.03 0.02 16.37
CA ALA A 446 22.54 -1.32 16.47
C ALA A 446 22.75 -1.97 15.10
N LYS A 447 23.77 -2.83 15.04
CA LYS A 447 23.96 -3.74 13.91
C LYS A 447 23.05 -4.96 14.06
N PRO A 448 22.73 -5.67 12.96
CA PRO A 448 22.10 -6.99 13.03
C PRO A 448 22.88 -7.90 13.98
N MET A 449 22.18 -8.56 14.89
CA MET A 449 22.78 -9.37 15.95
C MET A 449 22.10 -10.73 16.09
N GLU A 450 22.79 -11.67 16.73
CA GLU A 450 22.23 -12.99 17.03
C GLU A 450 21.03 -12.89 17.98
N CYS A 451 20.10 -13.83 17.86
CA CYS A 451 18.89 -13.91 18.69
C CYS A 451 19.17 -13.72 20.20
N LYS A 452 20.21 -14.36 20.74
CA LYS A 452 20.58 -14.25 22.16
C LYS A 452 21.05 -12.85 22.57
N GLU A 453 21.74 -12.14 21.68
CA GLU A 453 22.18 -10.76 21.96
C GLU A 453 21.00 -9.79 21.86
N PHE A 454 20.08 -10.04 20.93
CA PHE A 454 18.84 -9.28 20.82
C PHE A 454 17.95 -9.44 22.06
N GLU A 455 17.80 -10.67 22.58
CA GLU A 455 17.08 -10.94 23.84
C GLU A 455 17.69 -10.17 25.02
N LYS A 456 19.03 -10.13 25.11
CA LYS A 456 19.73 -9.36 26.15
C LYS A 456 19.46 -7.86 26.00
N LEU A 457 19.44 -7.34 24.78
CA LEU A 457 19.15 -5.94 24.51
C LEU A 457 17.75 -5.57 25.01
N LEU A 458 16.73 -6.36 24.63
CA LEU A 458 15.35 -6.16 25.09
C LEU A 458 15.21 -6.25 26.61
N SER A 459 15.96 -7.15 27.25
CA SER A 459 15.91 -7.29 28.71
C SER A 459 16.47 -6.09 29.49
N LYS A 460 17.43 -5.34 28.91
CA LYS A 460 18.11 -4.21 29.56
C LYS A 460 17.30 -2.91 29.53
N GLU A 461 16.45 -2.72 28.53
CA GLU A 461 15.59 -1.51 28.42
C GLU A 461 14.40 -1.52 29.40
N ASN A 462 14.14 -2.64 30.09
CA ASN A 462 12.98 -2.84 30.98
C ASN A 462 12.98 -2.07 32.32
N ASN A 463 13.80 -1.02 32.49
CA ASN A 463 13.70 -0.10 33.65
C ASN A 463 12.99 1.23 33.33
N SER A 464 12.44 1.37 32.13
CA SER A 464 11.58 2.50 31.75
C SER A 464 10.44 1.99 30.90
N GLU A 465 9.25 1.99 31.50
CA GLU A 465 7.92 1.97 30.86
C GLU A 465 7.67 0.87 29.82
N LYS A 466 6.95 -0.16 30.26
CA LYS A 466 6.21 -1.08 29.38
C LYS A 466 5.27 -0.29 28.46
N MET A 467 5.69 0.00 27.22
CA MET A 467 4.87 0.56 26.13
C MET A 467 5.59 0.24 24.82
N PHE A 468 5.03 -0.41 23.81
CA PHE A 468 3.72 -0.23 23.19
C PHE A 468 3.03 -1.58 22.96
N ILE A 469 2.11 -1.97 23.85
CA ILE A 469 0.89 -2.60 23.33
C ILE A 469 0.12 -1.42 22.75
N LYS A 470 -0.13 -1.39 21.44
CA LYS A 470 -0.87 -0.28 20.83
C LYS A 470 -2.14 -0.04 21.67
N TYR A 471 -2.42 1.19 22.07
CA TYR A 471 -3.72 1.53 22.65
C TYR A 471 -4.87 1.13 21.71
N SER A 472 -4.58 0.94 20.40
CA SER A 472 -5.48 0.29 19.44
C SER A 472 -5.92 -1.10 19.87
N ASP A 473 -4.99 -1.94 20.34
CA ASP A 473 -5.22 -3.37 20.58
C ASP A 473 -5.83 -3.61 21.97
N ILE A 474 -5.42 -2.82 22.98
CA ILE A 474 -6.04 -2.84 24.31
C ILE A 474 -7.46 -2.28 24.24
N GLY A 475 -7.66 -1.17 23.54
CA GLY A 475 -8.97 -0.55 23.36
C GLY A 475 -9.93 -1.46 22.60
N LYS A 476 -9.46 -2.07 21.49
CA LYS A 476 -10.21 -3.07 20.74
C LYS A 476 -10.58 -4.28 21.60
N SER A 477 -9.61 -4.86 22.30
CA SER A 477 -9.84 -6.01 23.20
C SER A 477 -10.84 -5.69 24.32
N LEU A 478 -10.82 -4.46 24.85
CA LEU A 478 -11.77 -4.03 25.87
C LEU A 478 -13.20 -3.98 25.32
N ILE A 479 -13.41 -3.38 24.14
CA ILE A 479 -14.75 -3.30 23.52
C ILE A 479 -15.29 -4.69 23.20
N GLU A 480 -14.47 -5.57 22.61
CA GLU A 480 -14.86 -6.94 22.32
C GLU A 480 -15.25 -7.70 23.59
N LYS A 481 -14.45 -7.60 24.67
CA LYS A 481 -14.79 -8.23 25.97
C LYS A 481 -16.11 -7.71 26.56
N ILE A 482 -16.40 -6.42 26.41
CA ILE A 482 -17.61 -5.79 26.94
C ILE A 482 -18.82 -6.21 26.10
N PHE A 483 -18.75 -6.11 24.78
CA PHE A 483 -19.89 -6.41 23.90
C PHE A 483 -20.15 -7.92 23.81
N ASP A 484 -19.11 -8.75 23.67
CA ASP A 484 -19.28 -10.20 23.70
C ASP A 484 -19.74 -10.65 25.07
N GLY A 485 -19.18 -10.08 26.15
CA GLY A 485 -19.61 -10.35 27.52
C GLY A 485 -21.08 -10.03 27.77
N PHE A 486 -21.56 -8.92 27.22
CA PHE A 486 -22.92 -8.42 27.40
C PHE A 486 -23.94 -9.08 26.47
N PHE A 487 -23.73 -9.05 25.15
CA PHE A 487 -24.71 -9.52 24.17
C PHE A 487 -24.65 -11.03 23.92
N ILE A 488 -23.45 -11.60 23.83
CA ILE A 488 -23.24 -13.01 23.42
C ILE A 488 -23.20 -13.93 24.64
N MET A 489 -22.23 -13.71 25.53
CA MET A 489 -21.96 -14.57 26.69
C MET A 489 -22.95 -14.34 27.83
N GLN A 490 -23.54 -13.14 27.92
CA GLN A 490 -24.52 -12.78 28.95
C GLN A 490 -23.97 -12.96 30.38
N ASP A 491 -22.67 -12.70 30.58
CA ASP A 491 -21.94 -12.88 31.84
C ASP A 491 -21.69 -11.53 32.54
N MET A 492 -22.60 -11.17 33.45
CA MET A 492 -22.54 -9.90 34.18
C MET A 492 -21.35 -9.79 35.14
N LYS A 493 -20.74 -10.90 35.57
CA LYS A 493 -19.54 -10.86 36.42
C LYS A 493 -18.32 -10.44 35.61
N LYS A 494 -18.18 -10.95 34.38
CA LYS A 494 -17.14 -10.51 33.45
C LYS A 494 -17.33 -9.07 33.01
N LEU A 495 -18.57 -8.65 32.74
CA LEU A 495 -18.86 -7.26 32.42
C LEU A 495 -18.44 -6.33 33.57
N ARG A 496 -18.80 -6.67 34.82
CA ARG A 496 -18.45 -5.86 36.00
C ARG A 496 -16.94 -5.64 36.16
N ALA A 497 -16.13 -6.62 35.79
CA ALA A 497 -14.67 -6.52 35.89
C ALA A 497 -14.03 -5.50 34.92
N ASN A 498 -14.78 -4.99 33.93
CA ASN A 498 -14.28 -4.12 32.86
C ASN A 498 -14.92 -2.72 32.85
N VAL A 499 -15.75 -2.38 33.85
CA VAL A 499 -16.50 -1.11 33.92
C VAL A 499 -16.33 -0.43 35.28
N THR A 500 -16.36 0.91 35.31
CA THR A 500 -16.33 1.69 36.57
C THR A 500 -17.66 1.61 37.33
N GLU A 501 -17.69 2.09 38.58
CA GLU A 501 -18.93 2.14 39.37
C GLU A 501 -19.94 3.16 38.81
N ASP A 502 -19.44 4.27 38.28
CA ASP A 502 -20.23 5.41 37.77
C ASP A 502 -20.57 5.29 36.27
N ILE A 503 -20.63 4.05 35.75
CA ILE A 503 -20.90 3.83 34.32
C ILE A 503 -22.27 4.41 33.92
N GLN A 504 -22.25 5.29 32.91
CA GLN A 504 -23.44 5.81 32.25
C GLN A 504 -23.73 5.02 30.98
N TRP A 505 -24.93 4.44 30.91
CA TRP A 505 -25.43 3.68 29.77
C TRP A 505 -26.71 4.33 29.24
N PHE A 506 -26.78 4.62 27.96
CA PHE A 506 -27.99 5.16 27.34
C PHE A 506 -28.71 4.08 26.53
N ASP A 507 -29.92 3.72 26.94
CA ASP A 507 -30.78 2.82 26.16
C ASP A 507 -31.65 3.61 25.21
N PHE A 508 -31.36 3.52 23.92
CA PHE A 508 -32.08 4.24 22.88
C PHE A 508 -33.49 3.66 22.59
N TYR A 509 -33.74 2.38 22.89
CA TYR A 509 -35.08 1.79 22.66
C TYR A 509 -36.13 2.42 23.57
N ASN A 510 -35.75 2.72 24.82
CA ASN A 510 -36.63 3.35 25.80
C ASN A 510 -36.31 4.84 26.04
N LYS A 511 -35.25 5.38 25.43
CA LYS A 511 -34.72 6.73 25.65
C LYS A 511 -34.44 7.03 27.12
N THR A 512 -33.89 6.05 27.84
CA THR A 512 -33.62 6.17 29.28
C THR A 512 -32.13 6.13 29.54
N GLU A 513 -31.64 7.11 30.30
CA GLU A 513 -30.30 7.10 30.84
C GLU A 513 -30.24 6.21 32.09
N ILE A 514 -29.29 5.29 32.09
CA ILE A 514 -29.04 4.33 33.16
C ILE A 514 -27.70 4.71 33.78
N THR A 515 -27.75 5.25 34.99
CA THR A 515 -26.59 5.88 35.63
C THR A 515 -25.87 5.01 36.65
N SER A 516 -26.22 3.71 36.77
CA SER A 516 -25.54 2.80 37.69
C SER A 516 -25.55 1.35 37.20
N PHE A 517 -24.49 0.61 37.52
CA PHE A 517 -24.35 -0.81 37.14
C PHE A 517 -25.51 -1.72 37.61
N PRO A 518 -26.09 -1.57 38.82
CA PRO A 518 -27.28 -2.33 39.21
C PRO A 518 -28.49 -2.10 38.29
N LYS A 519 -28.70 -0.88 37.80
CA LYS A 519 -29.77 -0.60 36.85
C LYS A 519 -29.46 -1.13 35.44
N VAL A 520 -28.18 -1.23 35.08
CA VAL A 520 -27.76 -1.93 33.84
C VAL A 520 -28.11 -3.41 33.92
N ILE A 521 -27.93 -4.06 35.08
CA ILE A 521 -28.36 -5.45 35.30
C ILE A 521 -29.87 -5.57 35.12
N GLU A 522 -30.68 -4.71 35.74
CA GLU A 522 -32.14 -4.74 35.62
C GLU A 522 -32.60 -4.58 34.16
N HIS A 523 -32.00 -3.63 33.42
CA HIS A 523 -32.26 -3.42 32.00
C HIS A 523 -31.88 -4.65 31.16
N PHE A 524 -30.71 -5.23 31.42
CA PHE A 524 -30.22 -6.45 30.77
C PHE A 524 -31.17 -7.64 30.99
N GLU A 525 -31.61 -7.87 32.23
CA GLU A 525 -32.54 -8.96 32.57
C GLU A 525 -33.88 -8.82 31.85
N LYS A 526 -34.33 -7.58 31.65
CA LYS A 526 -35.62 -7.29 31.02
C LYS A 526 -35.62 -7.41 29.49
N HIS A 527 -34.51 -7.04 28.84
CA HIS A 527 -34.49 -6.84 27.38
C HIS A 527 -33.58 -7.79 26.59
N ILE A 528 -32.54 -8.34 27.22
CA ILE A 528 -31.46 -9.08 26.55
C ILE A 528 -31.39 -10.54 27.03
N LYS A 529 -31.53 -10.79 28.34
CA LYS A 529 -31.36 -12.11 28.96
C LYS A 529 -32.21 -13.20 28.29
N GLY A 530 -31.55 -14.29 27.87
CA GLY A 530 -32.20 -15.46 27.27
C GLY A 530 -32.39 -15.40 25.74
N LYS A 531 -32.06 -14.29 25.08
CA LYS A 531 -32.01 -14.19 23.61
C LYS A 531 -30.64 -14.63 23.08
N LYS A 532 -30.55 -15.01 21.80
CA LYS A 532 -29.28 -15.35 21.15
C LYS A 532 -28.87 -14.24 20.20
N PHE A 533 -27.67 -13.70 20.41
CA PHE A 533 -27.13 -12.64 19.58
C PHE A 533 -25.79 -13.02 19.00
N SER A 534 -25.52 -12.55 17.79
CA SER A 534 -24.19 -12.45 17.20
C SER A 534 -23.87 -10.98 16.90
N ILE A 535 -22.59 -10.65 16.96
CA ILE A 535 -22.09 -9.30 16.66
C ILE A 535 -21.04 -9.36 15.55
N LEU A 536 -21.10 -8.42 14.62
CA LEU A 536 -20.07 -8.19 13.61
C LEU A 536 -19.49 -6.79 13.83
N TYR A 537 -18.22 -6.72 14.20
CA TYR A 537 -17.49 -5.47 14.34
C TYR A 537 -17.04 -4.97 12.96
N LYS A 538 -17.52 -3.80 12.53
CA LYS A 538 -17.09 -3.17 11.27
C LYS A 538 -15.87 -2.30 11.47
N SER A 539 -15.79 -1.58 12.59
CA SER A 539 -14.64 -0.78 12.96
C SER A 539 -14.57 -0.58 14.47
N ILE A 540 -13.36 -0.54 15.02
CA ILE A 540 -13.08 -0.12 16.41
C ILE A 540 -11.82 0.74 16.36
N THR A 541 -11.96 2.02 16.69
CA THR A 541 -10.92 3.04 16.51
C THR A 541 -10.67 3.75 17.84
N PRO A 542 -9.52 3.50 18.48
CA PRO A 542 -9.10 4.28 19.63
C PRO A 542 -8.52 5.63 19.20
N HIS A 543 -8.90 6.67 19.91
CA HIS A 543 -8.48 8.06 19.71
C HIS A 543 -7.54 8.43 20.84
N ASN A 544 -6.29 8.74 20.50
CA ASN A 544 -5.32 9.21 21.49
C ASN A 544 -5.72 10.60 21.98
N THR A 545 -5.95 10.72 23.29
CA THR A 545 -6.15 11.99 23.99
C THR A 545 -4.98 12.20 24.94
N GLU A 546 -4.50 13.44 25.11
CA GLU A 546 -3.33 13.82 25.94
C GLU A 546 -3.57 13.68 27.47
N SER A 547 -4.44 12.77 27.91
CA SER A 547 -4.86 12.61 29.33
C SER A 547 -4.97 11.14 29.73
N ASP A 548 -5.16 10.85 31.03
CA ASP A 548 -5.41 9.50 31.62
C ASP A 548 -6.70 8.82 31.16
N SER A 549 -7.26 9.26 30.02
CA SER A 549 -8.47 8.76 29.40
C SER A 549 -8.20 8.35 27.95
N LEU A 550 -8.95 7.36 27.47
CA LEU A 550 -8.90 6.88 26.09
C LEU A 550 -10.32 6.89 25.54
N LEU A 551 -10.54 7.63 24.46
CA LEU A 551 -11.79 7.59 23.71
C LEU A 551 -11.72 6.49 22.66
N ILE A 552 -12.76 5.68 22.53
CA ILE A 552 -12.86 4.63 21.51
C ILE A 552 -14.19 4.80 20.79
N SER A 553 -14.19 4.79 19.45
CA SER A 553 -15.42 4.78 18.67
C SER A 553 -15.43 3.66 17.65
N GLY A 554 -16.61 3.27 17.19
CA GLY A 554 -16.69 2.24 16.16
C GLY A 554 -18.10 1.99 15.67
N GLU A 555 -18.21 1.03 14.76
CA GLU A 555 -19.47 0.55 14.20
C GLU A 555 -19.53 -0.97 14.37
N ALA A 556 -20.69 -1.46 14.79
CA ALA A 556 -20.96 -2.89 14.85
C ALA A 556 -22.40 -3.20 14.41
N VAL A 557 -22.62 -4.45 14.04
CA VAL A 557 -23.93 -4.98 13.66
C VAL A 557 -24.33 -6.02 14.68
N LEU A 558 -25.46 -5.82 15.35
CA LEU A 558 -26.05 -6.82 16.22
C LEU A 558 -27.15 -7.59 15.47
N SER A 559 -27.11 -8.91 15.57
CA SER A 559 -28.07 -9.83 14.95
C SER A 559 -28.77 -10.67 16.01
N ASP A 560 -30.11 -10.62 16.05
CA ASP A 560 -30.94 -11.51 16.87
C ASP A 560 -31.24 -12.79 16.10
N GLU A 561 -30.62 -13.89 16.52
CA GLU A 561 -30.67 -15.20 15.84
C GLU A 561 -32.01 -15.92 16.03
N ALA A 562 -32.85 -15.48 16.98
CA ALA A 562 -34.15 -16.09 17.25
C ALA A 562 -35.30 -15.44 16.46
N SER A 563 -35.04 -14.33 15.76
CA SER A 563 -36.06 -13.62 14.98
C SER A 563 -36.20 -14.20 13.56
N GLU A 564 -37.43 -14.60 13.17
CA GLU A 564 -37.74 -15.15 11.82
C GLU A 564 -37.35 -14.21 10.67
N HIS A 565 -37.19 -12.93 10.96
CA HIS A 565 -36.68 -11.91 10.06
C HIS A 565 -35.42 -11.36 10.71
N GLN A 566 -34.23 -11.91 10.38
CA GLN A 566 -32.93 -11.47 10.92
C GLN A 566 -32.85 -9.93 10.93
N LYS A 567 -33.14 -9.32 12.09
CA LYS A 567 -33.10 -7.87 12.24
C LYS A 567 -31.66 -7.48 12.55
N TYR A 568 -30.88 -7.26 11.49
CA TYR A 568 -29.60 -6.59 11.60
C TYR A 568 -29.83 -5.15 12.03
N SER A 569 -29.35 -4.79 13.23
CA SER A 569 -29.39 -3.43 13.71
C SER A 569 -27.97 -2.90 13.74
N ASN A 570 -27.58 -2.17 12.70
CA ASN A 570 -26.30 -1.44 12.72
C ASN A 570 -26.37 -0.41 13.84
N PHE A 571 -25.28 -0.27 14.58
CA PHE A 571 -25.15 0.79 15.56
C PHE A 571 -23.74 1.37 15.58
N TYR A 572 -23.66 2.67 15.82
CA TYR A 572 -22.42 3.34 16.18
C TYR A 572 -22.24 3.29 17.68
N PHE A 573 -20.99 3.28 18.13
CA PHE A 573 -20.68 3.40 19.54
C PHE A 573 -19.56 4.38 19.81
N SER A 574 -19.62 5.03 20.97
CA SER A 574 -18.51 5.78 21.54
C SER A 574 -18.33 5.40 23.01
N ALA A 575 -17.08 5.22 23.42
CA ALA A 575 -16.70 4.72 24.72
C ALA A 575 -15.59 5.60 25.30
N ASN A 576 -15.83 6.16 26.49
CA ASN A 576 -14.77 6.80 27.27
C ASN A 576 -14.23 5.80 28.26
N CYS A 577 -12.92 5.57 28.21
CA CYS A 577 -12.21 4.69 29.11
C CYS A 577 -11.26 5.50 30.00
N ILE A 578 -11.06 5.03 31.23
CA ILE A 578 -10.12 5.62 32.19
C ILE A 578 -9.04 4.58 32.48
N ILE A 579 -7.80 5.03 32.57
CA ILE A 579 -6.66 4.19 32.94
C ILE A 579 -6.52 4.26 34.47
N SER A 580 -6.66 3.12 35.15
CA SER A 580 -6.47 3.02 36.60
C SER A 580 -5.73 1.74 36.94
N GLU A 581 -4.67 1.84 37.76
CA GLU A 581 -3.86 0.70 38.25
C GLU A 581 -3.47 -0.31 37.14
N ASN A 582 -2.98 0.18 35.99
CA ASN A 582 -2.62 -0.63 34.81
C ASN A 582 -3.79 -1.41 34.16
N LYS A 583 -5.03 -0.99 34.38
CA LYS A 583 -6.21 -1.52 33.67
C LYS A 583 -6.96 -0.39 32.98
N LEU A 584 -7.44 -0.68 31.77
CA LEU A 584 -8.34 0.19 31.03
C LEU A 584 -9.78 -0.18 31.43
N LEU A 585 -10.52 0.78 31.99
CA LEU A 585 -11.90 0.57 32.46
C LEU A 585 -12.85 1.46 31.69
N LEU A 586 -13.99 0.92 31.25
CA LEU A 586 -15.04 1.71 30.60
C LEU A 586 -15.77 2.57 31.63
N ALA A 587 -15.78 3.87 31.40
CA ALA A 587 -16.46 4.86 32.23
C ALA A 587 -17.78 5.34 31.62
N LYS A 588 -17.88 5.41 30.29
CA LYS A 588 -19.11 5.82 29.59
C LYS A 588 -19.23 5.11 28.25
N LEU A 589 -20.43 4.66 27.90
CA LEU A 589 -20.72 4.03 26.61
C LEU A 589 -22.01 4.61 26.01
N HIS A 590 -21.92 5.05 24.77
CA HIS A 590 -23.04 5.51 23.96
C HIS A 590 -23.24 4.56 22.77
N LEU A 591 -24.50 4.21 22.46
CA LEU A 591 -24.87 3.34 21.34
C LEU A 591 -25.99 4.00 20.52
N ASP A 592 -25.77 4.16 19.21
CA ASP A 592 -26.69 4.82 18.28
C ASP A 592 -27.14 3.89 17.15
N LEU A 593 -28.43 3.51 17.13
CA LEU A 593 -29.00 2.60 16.14
C LEU A 593 -29.30 3.30 14.80
N ILE A 594 -28.98 2.62 13.70
CA ILE A 594 -29.31 3.05 12.34
C ILE A 594 -30.64 2.41 11.91
N LYS A 595 -31.67 3.21 11.60
CA LYS A 595 -32.98 2.73 11.11
C LYS A 595 -33.08 2.82 9.58
N THR A 596 -33.74 1.83 8.98
CA THR A 596 -33.77 1.55 7.52
C THR A 596 -35.00 2.04 6.74
N ALA A 597 -35.87 2.92 7.25
CA ALA A 597 -37.10 3.32 6.52
C ALA A 597 -37.30 4.85 6.43
N GLY A 598 -37.47 5.36 5.20
CA GLY A 598 -37.59 6.78 4.85
C GLY A 598 -39.02 7.35 4.68
N TYR A 599 -39.06 8.70 4.59
CA TYR A 599 -40.09 9.68 4.13
C TYR A 599 -41.58 9.59 4.51
N ILE A 600 -42.14 10.68 5.07
CA ILE A 600 -43.38 11.42 4.66
C ILE A 600 -43.36 12.86 5.29
N ASN A 601 -43.79 13.85 4.49
CA ASN A 601 -43.83 15.32 4.69
C ASN A 601 -45.05 15.83 5.50
N GLU A 602 -44.95 17.02 6.13
CA GLU A 602 -45.88 18.16 5.98
C GLU A 602 -45.26 19.47 6.58
N PHE A 603 -45.55 20.62 5.96
CA PHE A 603 -44.76 21.86 5.92
C PHE A 603 -44.78 22.76 7.20
N GLU A 604 -43.85 23.73 7.21
CA GLU A 604 -43.71 24.91 8.11
C GLU A 604 -42.94 24.74 9.43
N SER A 605 -41.71 24.26 9.32
CA SER A 605 -40.51 25.04 9.66
C SER A 605 -39.32 24.33 8.99
N TYR A 606 -38.49 25.05 8.24
CA TYR A 606 -37.22 24.46 7.78
C TYR A 606 -36.28 24.36 8.97
N SER A 607 -36.48 23.33 9.79
CA SER A 607 -35.38 22.75 10.56
C SER A 607 -34.53 21.99 9.55
N ILE A 608 -33.35 22.55 9.28
CA ILE A 608 -32.28 21.91 8.52
C ILE A 608 -32.09 20.52 9.16
N PRO A 609 -32.03 19.43 8.36
CA PRO A 609 -31.69 18.12 8.91
C PRO A 609 -30.39 18.28 9.70
N LYS A 610 -30.39 17.84 10.96
CA LYS A 610 -29.19 17.82 11.80
C LYS A 610 -28.06 17.22 10.96
N MET A 611 -27.18 18.08 10.45
CA MET A 611 -25.98 17.67 9.76
C MET A 611 -25.22 16.82 10.76
N THR A 612 -24.96 15.57 10.39
CA THR A 612 -23.94 14.79 11.07
C THR A 612 -22.65 15.56 10.90
N ASN A 613 -22.09 16.07 12.01
CA ASN A 613 -20.81 16.78 12.08
C ASN A 613 -19.61 15.96 11.55
N THR A 614 -19.84 14.77 10.98
CA THR A 614 -18.84 13.91 10.33
C THR A 614 -18.54 14.27 8.88
N HIS A 615 -19.32 15.14 8.23
CA HIS A 615 -19.07 15.53 6.82
C HIS A 615 -18.37 16.88 6.65
N LEU A 616 -17.93 17.49 7.76
CA LEU A 616 -17.29 18.81 7.77
C LEU A 616 -15.87 18.77 8.37
N ASP A 617 -15.43 17.62 8.87
CA ASP A 617 -14.18 17.52 9.63
C ASP A 617 -13.16 16.57 8.98
N GLU A 618 -12.78 16.87 7.74
CA GLU A 618 -11.47 16.46 7.19
C GLU A 618 -10.34 17.40 7.68
N SER A 619 -10.62 18.27 8.67
CA SER A 619 -9.72 19.35 9.06
C SER A 619 -8.41 18.82 9.63
N ASN A 620 -8.38 17.70 10.35
CA ASN A 620 -7.15 17.25 11.00
C ASN A 620 -6.08 16.70 10.03
N ILE A 621 -6.47 16.16 8.87
CA ILE A 621 -5.51 15.62 7.87
C ILE A 621 -5.18 16.68 6.81
N LEU A 622 -6.18 17.42 6.33
CA LEU A 622 -6.00 18.42 5.27
C LEU A 622 -5.53 19.79 5.81
N SER A 623 -5.88 20.18 7.04
CA SER A 623 -5.45 21.47 7.61
C SER A 623 -3.94 21.55 7.78
N GLN A 624 -3.26 20.46 8.11
CA GLN A 624 -1.80 20.46 8.20
C GLN A 624 -1.12 20.71 6.85
N PHE A 625 -1.69 20.23 5.75
CA PHE A 625 -1.18 20.47 4.40
C PHE A 625 -1.56 21.87 3.89
N TYR A 626 -2.83 22.26 4.05
CA TYR A 626 -3.36 23.52 3.55
C TYR A 626 -2.95 24.75 4.38
N SER A 627 -2.55 24.59 5.64
CA SER A 627 -1.97 25.67 6.45
C SER A 627 -0.55 26.05 6.05
N MET A 628 0.16 25.19 5.31
CA MET A 628 1.50 25.49 4.79
C MET A 628 1.47 26.29 3.48
N LEU A 629 0.31 26.38 2.83
CA LEU A 629 0.15 27.12 1.59
C LEU A 629 -0.22 28.58 1.91
N PRO A 630 0.45 29.59 1.31
CA PRO A 630 0.14 31.00 1.53
C PRO A 630 -1.09 31.46 0.72
N VAL A 631 -2.11 30.60 0.63
CA VAL A 631 -3.37 30.86 -0.08
C VAL A 631 -4.54 30.42 0.78
N GLY A 632 -5.62 31.21 0.77
CA GLY A 632 -6.87 30.84 1.40
C GLY A 632 -7.53 29.70 0.64
N ILE A 633 -8.09 28.73 1.36
CA ILE A 633 -8.79 27.58 0.78
C ILE A 633 -10.15 27.49 1.44
N ILE A 634 -11.20 27.47 0.60
CA ILE A 634 -12.57 27.20 1.03
C ILE A 634 -13.12 26.05 0.21
N ARG A 635 -13.72 25.09 0.89
CA ARG A 635 -14.56 24.06 0.29
C ARG A 635 -16.01 24.35 0.64
N TYR A 636 -16.93 24.26 -0.32
CA TYR A 636 -18.34 24.54 -0.07
C TYR A 636 -19.25 23.76 -1.01
N ASP A 637 -20.48 23.52 -0.54
CA ASP A 637 -21.55 22.96 -1.37
C ASP A 637 -22.07 24.06 -2.32
N LEU A 638 -22.28 23.74 -3.60
CA LEU A 638 -22.78 24.67 -4.60
C LEU A 638 -24.31 24.83 -4.57
N PHE A 639 -25.03 23.97 -3.84
CA PHE A 639 -26.48 24.03 -3.73
C PHE A 639 -26.94 24.89 -2.54
N GLY A 640 -27.92 25.77 -2.77
CA GLY A 640 -28.51 26.62 -1.72
C GLY A 640 -27.61 27.79 -1.30
N ASP A 641 -27.27 27.83 0.00
CA ASP A 641 -26.63 28.98 0.65
C ASP A 641 -25.09 29.01 0.55
N MET A 642 -24.45 28.16 -0.27
CA MET A 642 -22.99 28.03 -0.34
C MET A 642 -22.35 27.78 1.04
N ILE A 643 -22.84 26.74 1.71
CA ILE A 643 -22.39 26.38 3.05
C ILE A 643 -20.96 25.86 2.96
N ILE A 644 -20.08 26.50 3.73
CA ILE A 644 -18.66 26.18 3.80
C ILE A 644 -18.49 24.88 4.55
N THR A 645 -17.84 23.92 3.89
CA THR A 645 -17.56 22.61 4.44
C THR A 645 -16.16 22.47 5.03
N TYR A 646 -15.23 23.32 4.60
CA TYR A 646 -13.88 23.40 5.15
C TYR A 646 -13.26 24.77 4.83
N MET A 647 -12.44 25.30 5.74
CA MET A 647 -11.66 26.52 5.54
C MET A 647 -10.33 26.44 6.31
N ASN A 648 -9.22 26.86 5.69
CA ASN A 648 -7.90 26.89 6.31
C ASN A 648 -7.62 28.22 7.04
N GLU A 649 -6.57 28.24 7.89
CA GLU A 649 -6.15 29.42 8.67
C GLU A 649 -5.82 30.65 7.81
N GLU A 650 -5.14 30.47 6.67
CA GLU A 650 -4.81 31.60 5.78
C GLU A 650 -6.08 32.30 5.25
N MET A 651 -7.18 31.56 5.05
CA MET A 651 -8.43 32.19 4.65
C MET A 651 -9.05 33.01 5.77
N PHE A 652 -9.00 32.52 7.02
CA PHE A 652 -9.41 33.25 8.22
C PHE A 652 -8.66 34.58 8.36
N ASP A 653 -7.35 34.59 8.06
CA ASP A 653 -6.52 35.80 8.00
C ASP A 653 -6.94 36.77 6.87
N ILE A 654 -7.26 36.25 5.68
CA ILE A 654 -7.72 37.08 4.55
C ILE A 654 -8.99 37.85 4.91
N ILE A 655 -9.96 37.19 5.56
CA ILE A 655 -11.25 37.79 5.91
C ILE A 655 -11.26 38.51 7.27
N GLY A 656 -10.22 38.32 8.09
CA GLY A 656 -10.08 38.97 9.40
C GLY A 656 -11.02 38.38 10.47
N TYR A 657 -11.32 37.09 10.40
CA TYR A 657 -12.12 36.37 11.39
C TYR A 657 -11.31 35.23 12.00
N THR A 658 -11.43 34.97 13.31
CA THR A 658 -11.07 33.65 13.86
C THR A 658 -12.11 32.59 13.45
N LYS A 659 -11.76 31.30 13.53
CA LYS A 659 -12.68 30.19 13.26
C LYS A 659 -13.99 30.31 14.06
N GLU A 660 -13.88 30.52 15.37
CA GLU A 660 -15.03 30.62 16.27
C GLU A 660 -15.92 31.82 15.92
N GLN A 661 -15.31 32.97 15.60
CA GLN A 661 -16.04 34.18 15.19
C GLN A 661 -16.75 34.00 13.86
N PHE A 662 -16.10 33.40 12.88
CA PHE A 662 -16.70 33.22 11.55
C PHE A 662 -17.93 32.32 11.61
N PHE A 663 -17.82 31.15 12.25
CA PHE A 663 -18.94 30.24 12.38
C PHE A 663 -20.03 30.78 13.31
N GLY A 664 -19.67 31.56 14.33
CA GLY A 664 -20.62 32.19 15.26
C GLY A 664 -21.38 33.38 14.68
N GLU A 665 -20.73 34.24 13.88
CA GLU A 665 -21.34 35.48 13.35
C GLU A 665 -21.97 35.27 11.96
N MET A 666 -21.34 34.45 11.10
CA MET A 666 -21.72 34.28 9.70
C MET A 666 -22.34 32.91 9.38
N GLY A 667 -22.41 32.01 10.37
CA GLY A 667 -23.05 30.70 10.23
C GLY A 667 -22.39 29.78 9.21
N GLY A 668 -21.13 30.03 8.84
CA GLY A 668 -20.43 29.22 7.84
C GLY A 668 -20.87 29.48 6.40
N ASN A 669 -21.49 30.62 6.10
CA ASN A 669 -22.02 30.94 4.78
C ASN A 669 -21.03 31.80 3.97
N LEU A 670 -20.59 31.30 2.80
CA LEU A 670 -19.67 32.03 1.93
C LEU A 670 -20.29 33.33 1.39
N ARG A 671 -21.60 33.36 1.11
CA ARG A 671 -22.30 34.55 0.59
C ARG A 671 -22.25 35.72 1.56
N ALA A 672 -22.13 35.46 2.85
CA ALA A 672 -22.13 36.48 3.90
C ALA A 672 -20.86 37.37 3.87
N ILE A 673 -19.77 36.86 3.30
CA ILE A 673 -18.49 37.59 3.21
C ILE A 673 -18.18 38.09 1.79
N VAL A 674 -18.91 37.66 0.76
CA VAL A 674 -18.75 38.16 -0.61
C VAL A 674 -19.39 39.54 -0.75
N HIS A 675 -18.74 40.46 -1.47
CA HIS A 675 -19.31 41.77 -1.74
C HIS A 675 -20.63 41.63 -2.53
N PRO A 676 -21.72 42.31 -2.13
CA PRO A 676 -23.05 42.12 -2.74
C PRO A 676 -23.08 42.23 -4.26
N ASP A 677 -22.39 43.24 -4.82
CA ASP A 677 -22.31 43.45 -6.27
C ASP A 677 -21.61 42.32 -7.04
N ASP A 678 -20.79 41.50 -6.36
CA ASP A 678 -19.98 40.46 -7.00
C ASP A 678 -20.68 39.08 -6.92
N LEU A 679 -21.73 38.92 -6.11
CA LEU A 679 -22.41 37.64 -5.86
C LEU A 679 -22.90 36.96 -7.15
N ASP A 680 -23.63 37.70 -7.99
CA ASP A 680 -24.19 37.16 -9.23
C ASP A 680 -23.10 36.81 -10.26
N PHE A 681 -22.02 37.59 -10.26
CA PHE A 681 -20.87 37.37 -11.13
C PHE A 681 -20.10 36.11 -10.73
N VAL A 682 -19.77 35.99 -9.43
CA VAL A 682 -19.06 34.83 -8.86
C VAL A 682 -19.86 33.55 -9.09
N TYR A 683 -21.18 33.58 -8.85
CA TYR A 683 -22.04 32.43 -9.04
C TYR A 683 -22.07 31.96 -10.50
N LYS A 684 -22.27 32.88 -11.46
CA LYS A 684 -22.30 32.53 -12.90
C LYS A 684 -20.97 31.98 -13.40
N LYS A 685 -19.85 32.60 -13.00
CA LYS A 685 -18.51 32.12 -13.41
C LYS A 685 -18.15 30.77 -12.80
N SER A 686 -18.55 30.54 -11.54
CA SER A 686 -18.33 29.24 -10.88
C SER A 686 -19.12 28.13 -11.57
N LEU A 687 -20.38 28.38 -11.96
CA LEU A 687 -21.18 27.42 -12.72
C LEU A 687 -20.58 27.12 -14.11
N ASP A 688 -20.14 28.14 -14.84
CA ASP A 688 -19.53 27.98 -16.16
C ASP A 688 -18.25 27.12 -16.11
N MET A 689 -17.40 27.31 -15.11
CA MET A 689 -16.19 26.50 -14.89
C MET A 689 -16.53 25.04 -14.51
N ILE A 690 -17.68 24.80 -13.88
CA ILE A 690 -18.19 23.45 -13.59
C ILE A 690 -18.66 22.77 -14.87
N ASP A 691 -19.53 23.43 -15.62
CA ASP A 691 -20.16 22.87 -16.81
C ASP A 691 -19.16 22.62 -17.94
N THR A 692 -18.16 23.50 -18.07
CA THR A 692 -17.15 23.41 -19.14
C THR A 692 -15.90 22.63 -18.73
N ASN A 693 -15.73 22.34 -17.43
CA ASN A 693 -14.54 21.75 -16.83
C ASN A 693 -13.23 22.51 -17.14
N LYS A 694 -13.34 23.81 -17.48
CA LYS A 694 -12.20 24.70 -17.75
C LYS A 694 -11.90 25.57 -16.54
N ILE A 695 -10.62 25.63 -16.15
CA ILE A 695 -10.16 26.42 -15.01
C ILE A 695 -9.63 27.77 -15.50
N GLU A 696 -10.40 28.83 -15.31
CA GLU A 696 -10.00 30.23 -15.56
C GLU A 696 -10.05 31.06 -14.26
N PRO A 697 -8.93 31.66 -13.82
CA PRO A 697 -8.92 32.50 -12.64
C PRO A 697 -9.62 33.85 -12.88
N PHE A 698 -10.31 34.37 -11.86
CA PHE A 698 -10.93 35.70 -11.91
C PHE A 698 -10.84 36.44 -10.57
N LEU A 699 -11.03 37.77 -10.60
CA LEU A 699 -10.96 38.62 -9.41
C LEU A 699 -12.36 38.98 -8.92
N TYR A 700 -12.55 38.98 -7.60
CA TYR A 700 -13.73 39.54 -6.95
C TYR A 700 -13.43 39.98 -5.51
N ARG A 701 -14.42 40.54 -4.82
CA ARG A 701 -14.23 41.18 -3.50
C ARG A 701 -14.88 40.41 -2.35
N PHE A 702 -14.18 40.35 -1.22
CA PHE A 702 -14.75 40.01 0.09
C PHE A 702 -14.85 41.26 0.99
N ILE A 703 -15.78 41.23 1.93
CA ILE A 703 -15.92 42.19 3.04
C ILE A 703 -15.32 41.52 4.29
N LYS A 704 -14.27 42.14 4.83
CA LYS A 704 -13.62 41.69 6.08
C LYS A 704 -14.49 42.03 7.29
N ARG A 705 -14.16 41.40 8.44
CA ARG A 705 -14.86 41.66 9.72
C ARG A 705 -14.88 43.12 10.14
N ASP A 706 -13.81 43.85 9.88
CA ASP A 706 -13.67 45.28 10.20
C ASP A 706 -14.34 46.20 9.17
N GLY A 707 -15.03 45.63 8.17
CA GLY A 707 -15.72 46.35 7.10
C GLY A 707 -14.82 46.71 5.92
N GLN A 708 -13.52 46.40 5.94
CA GLN A 708 -12.64 46.65 4.80
C GLN A 708 -12.95 45.72 3.64
N ILE A 709 -12.76 46.20 2.41
CA ILE A 709 -12.93 45.40 1.20
C ILE A 709 -11.57 44.85 0.76
N VAL A 710 -11.48 43.54 0.58
CA VAL A 710 -10.30 42.86 0.03
C VAL A 710 -10.62 42.29 -1.33
N THR A 711 -9.72 42.48 -2.30
CA THR A 711 -9.84 41.85 -3.63
C THR A 711 -9.02 40.57 -3.64
N VAL A 712 -9.68 39.47 -3.97
CA VAL A 712 -9.08 38.15 -4.07
C VAL A 712 -9.04 37.67 -5.51
N MET A 713 -7.96 36.99 -5.86
CA MET A 713 -7.90 36.16 -7.06
C MET A 713 -8.41 34.77 -6.69
N TYR A 714 -9.38 34.30 -7.46
CA TYR A 714 -10.06 33.04 -7.25
C TYR A 714 -9.82 32.08 -8.39
N THR A 715 -9.58 30.82 -8.05
CA THR A 715 -9.64 29.68 -8.96
C THR A 715 -10.32 28.52 -8.26
N GLN A 716 -11.00 27.66 -9.01
CA GLN A 716 -11.70 26.50 -8.46
C GLN A 716 -11.36 25.21 -9.18
N CYS A 717 -11.47 24.12 -8.44
CA CYS A 717 -11.60 22.79 -9.01
C CYS A 717 -12.85 22.10 -8.44
N ASN A 718 -13.39 21.16 -9.20
CA ASN A 718 -14.56 20.39 -8.82
C ASN A 718 -14.12 19.09 -8.17
N LEU A 719 -14.69 18.79 -7.02
CA LEU A 719 -14.50 17.54 -6.29
C LEU A 719 -15.83 16.79 -6.24
N SER A 720 -15.73 15.47 -6.16
CA SER A 720 -16.88 14.64 -5.82
C SER A 720 -16.77 14.30 -4.34
N ALA A 721 -17.80 14.66 -3.58
CA ALA A 721 -17.96 14.23 -2.21
C ALA A 721 -18.03 12.69 -2.13
N ILE A 722 -17.79 12.13 -0.94
CA ILE A 722 -17.93 10.68 -0.69
C ILE A 722 -19.36 10.20 -0.97
N ASP A 723 -20.36 11.09 -0.89
CA ASP A 723 -21.77 10.83 -1.20
C ASP A 723 -22.16 11.12 -2.68
N GLY A 724 -21.18 11.46 -3.53
CA GLY A 724 -21.37 11.73 -4.96
C GLY A 724 -21.83 13.16 -5.29
N ARG A 725 -22.03 14.04 -4.29
CA ARG A 725 -22.35 15.46 -4.56
C ARG A 725 -21.16 16.20 -5.16
N SER A 726 -21.44 17.17 -6.03
CA SER A 726 -20.41 18.07 -6.57
C SER A 726 -20.07 19.14 -5.54
N ILE A 727 -18.81 19.17 -5.12
CA ILE A 727 -18.26 20.13 -4.18
C ILE A 727 -17.29 21.05 -4.93
N ALA A 728 -17.38 22.35 -4.69
CA ALA A 728 -16.37 23.30 -5.15
C ALA A 728 -15.24 23.40 -4.11
N GLN A 729 -13.99 23.31 -4.56
CA GLN A 729 -12.84 23.74 -3.78
C GLN A 729 -12.23 24.98 -4.44
N GLY A 730 -12.38 26.10 -3.75
CA GLY A 730 -11.84 27.40 -4.12
C GLY A 730 -10.48 27.67 -3.49
N MET A 731 -9.57 28.23 -4.29
CA MET A 731 -8.32 28.83 -3.83
C MET A 731 -8.39 30.34 -4.00
N TYR A 732 -7.99 31.06 -2.96
CA TYR A 732 -8.10 32.51 -2.83
C TYR A 732 -6.74 33.11 -2.52
N VAL A 733 -6.35 34.11 -3.30
CA VAL A 733 -5.11 34.85 -3.05
C VAL A 733 -5.44 36.33 -2.91
N ASP A 734 -5.09 36.93 -1.78
CA ASP A 734 -5.20 38.39 -1.61
C ASP A 734 -4.26 39.11 -2.58
N VAL A 735 -4.83 39.84 -3.53
CA VAL A 735 -4.09 40.52 -4.60
C VAL A 735 -3.13 41.57 -4.04
N ASN A 736 -3.43 42.15 -2.88
CA ASN A 736 -2.55 43.12 -2.23
C ASN A 736 -1.31 42.47 -1.60
N LYS A 737 -1.42 41.22 -1.10
CA LYS A 737 -0.24 40.44 -0.66
C LYS A 737 0.69 40.13 -1.85
N ILE A 738 0.15 39.83 -3.03
CA ILE A 738 0.95 39.56 -4.25
C ILE A 738 1.75 40.79 -4.69
N LYS A 739 1.17 41.99 -4.62
CA LYS A 739 1.86 43.25 -5.01
C LYS A 739 3.04 43.62 -4.11
N ASN A 740 3.09 43.12 -2.88
CA ASN A 740 4.21 43.34 -1.96
C ASN A 740 5.35 42.34 -2.18
N LEU A 741 5.07 41.15 -2.72
CA LEU A 741 6.06 40.13 -3.07
C LEU A 741 6.86 40.47 -4.34
N THR A 742 6.31 41.26 -5.25
CA THR A 742 7.00 41.73 -6.47
C THR A 742 7.82 43.01 -6.28
N LYS A 743 7.88 43.53 -5.04
CA LYS A 743 8.71 44.68 -4.64
C LYS A 743 9.93 44.28 -3.80
N ILE A 744 10.09 43.00 -3.48
CA ILE A 744 11.28 42.37 -2.90
C ILE A 744 12.03 41.69 -4.04
#